data_AF-A0A524A9S1-F1
#
_entry.id   AF-A0A524A9S1-F1
#
_cell.length_a   1.000
_cell.length_b   1.000
_cell.length_c   1.000
_cell.angle_alpha   90.00
_cell.angle_beta   90.00
_cell.angle_gamma   90.00
#
_symmetry.space_group_name_H-M   'P 1'
#
loop_
_entity.id
_entity.type
_entity.pdbx_description
1 polymer ?
#
loop_
_entity_poly.entity_id
_entity_poly.type
_entity_poly.pdbx_seq_one_letter_code
_entity_poly.pdbx_strand_id
1 'polypeptide(L)'
;MTGHRGYDMLLGRESIFADACIGLTKGGVSSSARCFIAPSTAYIVIQAAIPSVSWCGRGPGRSLTSAVSRVGCQAASGLVDSGRAVTKTPMRWLAELSERGTVSARAVDRRAFLVRLRAALLLLLLTTPLVPVGAEVPGLELLVSVEPATVQVGQTLDYSITLRNSSAGAILDATVRHVLAEGFTFVAGSTEIQYNHTPVSASDPVVSGGSLSWSGLDVPAGRATSLAGMHTFVQDRCSRSYIEYQLDRVSELMEPNAFAKQLFYGITRETTGPLGCWADFVNACYDRGLLPVVRLQGRYGGPNWIKPQATAPGDYSEIAQAYARVVNGLPKRGDRPLYVEIWNEPNLDIEWSGQANPTEYAHFLVDVAQAIRALGDGRVRILNGGLSPGGNYESRAFIDAMASVPGALQAFDVWSVHPYPGNHPPEYNIHDGTATTYQELTIDSYQLELERLAAHGRVGVQVLLTETGYALGQSNFVFQGYPPIDEANRADYISRALRDHWSRWPEVLGVCPFELVDPFGVWHVWDWLYPGGARHQQYDAVASLDMTPVLAKGELVVSFRVRAADQPGSYGGRVEVVSSSGDLLAWVDVPPVQVVGLPPTSTPTVTATPIATPTLSPTPSVTPVCYPVLVNGGFEDDGGWELPNTVHPATYTETLRRQGVRSVLVGVVGEANYASYSSARQAFQVPASCSSVRISFWYYPVSEDVAHGRQYVLLLDADKQYLETVMWIASDARQWEFYEHELVGHQGETLWIHFGVYNDGQGPATAMYVDDADVQLCGSDDNVTPTAVPSQGGLWLPLLWKEASSGVSAQEGSRPRETPTSPVGVSAIDLALPKRPTGLTALELPSGRDQAGQIRAMALDERRRRLLLSVEDQLMVLDAVTGRAIFAHPLGSPAMALAVDADSGTIYAVLPDRGELCVFAADGDERGRIDGLGRPTNLVVGLGRAYVADSAGHRVVAIDSESHGILAERALPAAPQALALDPVAHRLYVGQMGTGMILALDADTLALEGQVALEGLGYPRDLALDVATGRLYVAHALSPKYGAISAIDLADMSVVATVWGDQERPLSGADAVSVDGKRGVALLGYADGLVALDATSLEVLDTARVLRGGWAGALAIDRLEGTAYVAEDKGRVWSWQPVVSDDGVWP
;
A
#
# COMPACT_ATOMS: atom_id res chain seq x y z
N MET A 1 -50.50 -7.19 -5.66
CA MET A 1 -51.54 -8.24 -5.78
C MET A 1 -50.92 -9.61 -5.48
N THR A 2 -51.71 -10.68 -5.43
CA THR A 2 -51.32 -12.01 -4.90
C THR A 2 -50.47 -12.86 -5.86
N GLY A 3 -49.52 -13.62 -5.32
CA GLY A 3 -48.76 -14.69 -6.01
C GLY A 3 -48.05 -15.60 -4.99
N HIS A 4 -47.79 -16.87 -5.31
CA HIS A 4 -47.29 -17.87 -4.35
C HIS A 4 -46.20 -18.81 -4.93
N ARG A 5 -45.36 -19.31 -4.00
CA ARG A 5 -44.40 -20.45 -4.02
C ARG A 5 -44.53 -21.49 -5.15
N GLY A 6 -43.39 -22.06 -5.60
CA GLY A 6 -43.39 -23.27 -6.47
C GLY A 6 -42.03 -23.92 -6.83
N TYR A 7 -41.33 -24.50 -5.85
CA TYR A 7 -40.40 -25.67 -5.86
C TYR A 7 -39.75 -26.30 -7.13
N ASP A 8 -38.55 -26.89 -6.89
CA ASP A 8 -37.94 -28.09 -7.54
C ASP A 8 -37.34 -27.93 -8.98
N MET A 9 -36.28 -28.66 -9.45
CA MET A 9 -35.57 -29.86 -8.93
C MET A 9 -34.20 -30.15 -9.65
N LEU A 10 -33.43 -31.11 -9.11
CA LEU A 10 -32.52 -32.09 -9.79
C LEU A 10 -31.15 -31.70 -10.41
N LEU A 11 -30.11 -31.90 -9.57
CA LEU A 11 -28.89 -32.70 -9.79
C LEU A 11 -28.75 -33.58 -11.07
N GLY A 12 -27.53 -33.66 -11.63
CA GLY A 12 -26.81 -34.95 -11.68
C GLY A 12 -26.13 -35.46 -12.97
N ARG A 13 -24.78 -35.45 -12.95
CA ARG A 13 -23.82 -36.47 -13.49
C ARG A 13 -23.64 -36.75 -15.01
N GLU A 14 -22.36 -37.03 -15.31
CA GLU A 14 -21.80 -37.99 -16.30
C GLU A 14 -21.99 -37.78 -17.83
N SER A 15 -20.86 -37.83 -18.55
CA SER A 15 -20.77 -38.40 -19.90
C SER A 15 -19.36 -38.94 -20.18
N ILE A 16 -19.25 -39.90 -21.12
CA ILE A 16 -18.03 -40.63 -21.49
C ILE A 16 -17.90 -40.63 -23.03
N PHE A 17 -16.67 -40.74 -23.55
CA PHE A 17 -16.26 -40.97 -24.94
C PHE A 17 -17.34 -41.51 -25.93
N ALA A 18 -17.45 -40.88 -27.11
CA ALA A 18 -17.42 -41.56 -28.42
C ALA A 18 -17.25 -40.59 -29.61
N ASP A 19 -16.70 -41.11 -30.71
CA ASP A 19 -16.37 -40.41 -31.97
C ASP A 19 -17.57 -40.03 -32.88
N ALA A 20 -17.27 -39.24 -33.93
CA ALA A 20 -17.59 -39.50 -35.36
C ALA A 20 -18.16 -38.31 -36.16
N CYS A 21 -17.37 -37.91 -37.16
CA CYS A 21 -17.59 -36.84 -38.14
C CYS A 21 -18.73 -37.07 -39.18
N ILE A 22 -18.98 -36.01 -39.97
CA ILE A 22 -19.68 -35.96 -41.30
C ILE A 22 -21.23 -35.97 -41.23
N GLY A 23 -21.99 -35.09 -41.92
CA GLY A 23 -21.65 -33.88 -42.71
C GLY A 23 -22.56 -33.63 -43.94
N LEU A 24 -22.67 -32.36 -44.39
CA LEU A 24 -23.29 -31.88 -45.68
C LEU A 24 -24.81 -32.12 -45.85
N THR A 25 -25.66 -31.31 -46.51
CA THR A 25 -25.73 -29.95 -47.13
C THR A 25 -27.24 -29.58 -47.26
N LYS A 26 -27.82 -28.49 -47.81
CA LYS A 26 -27.55 -27.30 -48.70
C LYS A 26 -28.68 -26.27 -48.40
N GLY A 27 -28.76 -25.04 -48.91
CA GLY A 27 -27.94 -24.14 -49.74
C GLY A 27 -28.33 -22.68 -49.39
N GLY A 28 -27.74 -21.59 -49.88
CA GLY A 28 -27.49 -21.19 -51.28
C GLY A 28 -28.70 -20.36 -51.81
N VAL A 29 -28.58 -19.22 -52.50
CA VAL A 29 -27.50 -18.53 -53.25
C VAL A 29 -27.84 -17.01 -53.29
N SER A 30 -26.91 -16.03 -53.17
CA SER A 30 -26.09 -15.37 -54.23
C SER A 30 -25.01 -14.45 -53.60
N SER A 31 -23.70 -14.54 -53.91
CA SER A 31 -22.91 -14.08 -55.09
C SER A 31 -22.92 -12.56 -55.33
N SER A 32 -21.81 -11.82 -55.58
CA SER A 32 -20.36 -12.11 -55.76
C SER A 32 -19.59 -10.77 -55.76
N ALA A 33 -18.42 -10.51 -55.15
CA ALA A 33 -17.11 -11.19 -55.11
C ALA A 33 -16.14 -10.88 -56.30
N ARG A 34 -14.98 -10.25 -56.00
CA ARG A 34 -13.68 -10.37 -56.72
C ARG A 34 -12.51 -9.75 -55.91
N CYS A 35 -11.29 -10.22 -56.13
CA CYS A 35 -10.04 -9.86 -55.41
C CYS A 35 -8.92 -9.45 -56.39
N PHE A 36 -7.77 -8.92 -55.93
CA PHE A 36 -6.41 -9.36 -56.36
C PHE A 36 -5.20 -8.63 -55.69
N ILE A 37 -4.04 -9.33 -55.61
CA ILE A 37 -2.61 -8.89 -55.54
C ILE A 37 -2.18 -8.12 -54.25
N ALA A 38 -1.42 -8.71 -53.30
CA ALA A 38 0.02 -9.06 -53.27
C ALA A 38 1.00 -7.86 -52.97
N PRO A 39 2.19 -8.09 -52.36
CA PRO A 39 2.92 -7.07 -51.57
C PRO A 39 4.13 -6.39 -52.28
N SER A 40 4.77 -5.42 -51.63
CA SER A 40 6.06 -4.80 -52.03
C SER A 40 6.86 -4.24 -50.84
N THR A 41 8.16 -3.97 -51.05
CA THR A 41 9.16 -3.66 -50.02
C THR A 41 9.76 -2.24 -50.18
N ALA A 42 10.51 -1.79 -49.16
CA ALA A 42 11.72 -0.95 -49.25
C ALA A 42 11.66 0.60 -49.11
N TYR A 43 12.36 1.07 -48.05
CA TYR A 43 13.30 2.21 -47.98
C TYR A 43 12.89 3.64 -48.42
N ILE A 44 12.97 4.57 -47.45
CA ILE A 44 13.72 5.83 -47.58
C ILE A 44 14.65 5.99 -46.35
N VAL A 45 15.87 6.48 -46.55
CA VAL A 45 16.86 6.81 -45.50
C VAL A 45 17.63 8.08 -45.92
N ILE A 46 17.62 9.14 -45.10
CA ILE A 46 18.59 10.26 -45.18
C ILE A 46 18.97 10.72 -43.75
N GLN A 47 20.27 10.58 -43.45
CA GLN A 47 21.23 11.44 -42.72
C GLN A 47 20.79 12.53 -41.70
N ALA A 48 21.64 13.03 -40.77
CA ALA A 48 22.79 12.52 -39.99
C ALA A 48 23.48 13.70 -39.24
N ALA A 49 24.00 13.50 -38.02
CA ALA A 49 25.02 14.37 -37.39
C ALA A 49 25.82 13.63 -36.29
N ILE A 50 27.06 14.04 -36.02
CA ILE A 50 27.97 13.51 -34.97
C ILE A 50 28.86 14.65 -34.43
N PRO A 51 29.46 14.51 -33.24
CA PRO A 51 30.90 14.15 -33.12
C PRO A 51 31.20 13.25 -31.88
N SER A 52 32.44 12.96 -31.46
CA SER A 52 33.61 12.26 -32.07
C SER A 52 34.72 12.17 -30.99
N VAL A 53 35.76 11.32 -30.95
CA VAL A 53 36.38 10.34 -31.89
C VAL A 53 36.66 9.03 -31.06
N SER A 54 37.70 8.16 -31.08
CA SER A 54 38.84 7.68 -31.93
C SER A 54 39.46 6.44 -31.23
N TRP A 55 40.13 5.46 -31.86
CA TRP A 55 40.07 4.82 -33.19
C TRP A 55 40.95 3.54 -33.19
N CYS A 56 41.11 2.87 -34.34
CA CYS A 56 42.00 1.70 -34.62
C CYS A 56 41.66 0.33 -33.95
N GLY A 57 41.60 -0.82 -34.67
CA GLY A 57 41.49 -0.99 -36.13
C GLY A 57 41.83 -2.38 -36.71
N ARG A 58 41.02 -2.81 -37.72
CA ARG A 58 41.24 -3.83 -38.78
C ARG A 58 40.99 -5.34 -38.51
N GLY A 59 40.14 -5.93 -39.37
CA GLY A 59 40.10 -7.37 -39.76
C GLY A 59 40.88 -7.60 -41.09
N PRO A 60 40.43 -8.43 -42.08
CA PRO A 60 39.08 -9.01 -42.29
C PRO A 60 39.00 -10.45 -42.92
N GLY A 61 37.78 -10.93 -43.23
CA GLY A 61 37.49 -11.99 -44.24
C GLY A 61 36.69 -13.20 -43.72
N ARG A 62 35.37 -13.38 -43.97
CA ARG A 62 34.55 -13.58 -45.20
C ARG A 62 34.19 -15.07 -45.52
N SER A 63 33.06 -15.52 -44.95
CA SER A 63 31.87 -16.14 -45.63
C SER A 63 32.01 -17.24 -46.71
N LEU A 64 31.22 -18.34 -46.61
CA LEU A 64 29.99 -18.58 -47.42
C LEU A 64 29.26 -19.95 -47.21
N THR A 65 27.94 -19.89 -46.98
CA THR A 65 26.80 -20.74 -47.43
C THR A 65 26.83 -22.29 -47.56
N SER A 66 25.94 -22.92 -46.78
CA SER A 66 24.87 -23.90 -47.16
C SER A 66 25.15 -25.29 -47.80
N ALA A 67 24.87 -26.33 -47.01
CA ALA A 67 23.96 -27.47 -47.26
C ALA A 67 23.74 -28.10 -48.66
N VAL A 68 23.81 -29.44 -48.70
CA VAL A 68 22.81 -30.35 -49.33
C VAL A 68 22.99 -31.77 -48.75
N SER A 69 21.94 -32.59 -48.72
CA SER A 69 21.94 -33.95 -48.14
C SER A 69 21.73 -35.07 -49.19
N ARG A 70 22.34 -36.25 -48.97
CA ARG A 70 21.83 -37.57 -49.42
C ARG A 70 22.67 -38.78 -48.94
N VAL A 71 21.97 -39.72 -48.30
CA VAL A 71 22.01 -41.20 -48.47
C VAL A 71 23.32 -41.87 -48.94
N GLY A 72 23.86 -42.80 -48.13
CA GLY A 72 24.91 -43.75 -48.56
C GLY A 72 25.34 -44.75 -47.47
N CYS A 73 24.93 -46.00 -47.58
CA CYS A 73 25.03 -47.05 -46.55
C CYS A 73 26.44 -47.73 -46.45
N GLN A 74 26.65 -48.47 -45.34
CA GLN A 74 27.66 -49.54 -45.12
C GLN A 74 29.15 -49.15 -44.92
N ALA A 75 29.98 -49.93 -44.18
CA ALA A 75 29.73 -50.90 -43.09
C ALA A 75 31.07 -51.36 -42.45
N ALA A 76 30.96 -52.03 -41.28
CA ALA A 76 31.93 -52.97 -40.68
C ALA A 76 33.24 -52.38 -40.07
N SER A 77 33.80 -52.95 -38.98
CA SER A 77 33.25 -53.87 -37.96
C SER A 77 34.24 -54.07 -36.79
N GLY A 78 33.73 -54.45 -35.61
CA GLY A 78 34.38 -55.50 -34.81
C GLY A 78 34.84 -55.19 -33.38
N LEU A 79 34.12 -55.78 -32.43
CA LEU A 79 34.46 -56.13 -31.03
C LEU A 79 34.63 -54.98 -29.98
N VAL A 80 34.05 -54.98 -28.77
CA VAL A 80 33.63 -56.03 -27.77
C VAL A 80 34.79 -56.39 -26.81
N ASP A 81 34.68 -56.36 -25.47
CA ASP A 81 33.49 -56.24 -24.56
C ASP A 81 33.78 -55.57 -23.19
N SER A 82 32.68 -55.30 -22.45
CA SER A 82 32.44 -55.39 -20.98
C SER A 82 33.51 -55.02 -19.93
N GLY A 83 33.09 -54.38 -18.83
CA GLY A 83 33.87 -54.30 -17.58
C GLY A 83 33.26 -53.41 -16.49
N ARG A 84 32.24 -53.87 -15.75
CA ARG A 84 31.50 -53.05 -14.77
C ARG A 84 31.92 -53.32 -13.31
N ALA A 85 31.96 -52.23 -12.52
CA ALA A 85 31.62 -52.13 -11.09
C ALA A 85 32.66 -52.40 -9.97
N VAL A 86 32.23 -52.01 -8.75
CA VAL A 86 32.67 -52.39 -7.38
C VAL A 86 33.65 -51.47 -6.61
N THR A 87 33.13 -50.28 -6.22
CA THR A 87 33.10 -49.70 -4.84
C THR A 87 34.36 -49.45 -3.97
N LYS A 88 34.16 -48.53 -3.00
CA LYS A 88 34.83 -48.32 -1.68
C LYS A 88 35.85 -47.18 -1.52
N THR A 89 35.32 -46.07 -0.99
CA THR A 89 35.82 -45.27 0.16
C THR A 89 36.56 -46.10 1.24
N PRO A 90 37.43 -45.52 2.12
CA PRO A 90 37.21 -44.21 2.75
C PRO A 90 38.43 -43.30 3.05
N MET A 91 38.11 -42.06 3.45
CA MET A 91 38.71 -41.21 4.51
C MET A 91 40.24 -41.06 4.72
N ARG A 92 40.58 -39.77 4.98
CA ARG A 92 41.34 -39.21 6.13
C ARG A 92 42.83 -38.80 5.98
N TRP A 93 43.12 -37.76 6.78
CA TRP A 93 44.39 -37.17 7.23
C TRP A 93 45.22 -36.33 6.25
N LEU A 94 45.28 -35.03 6.58
CA LEU A 94 46.36 -34.09 6.25
C LEU A 94 47.59 -34.40 7.10
N ALA A 95 48.77 -34.46 6.48
CA ALA A 95 50.05 -34.24 7.18
C ALA A 95 51.12 -33.73 6.21
N GLU A 96 51.76 -32.63 6.61
CA GLU A 96 53.17 -32.25 6.35
C GLU A 96 53.80 -32.52 4.96
N LEU A 97 54.18 -31.43 4.29
CA LEU A 97 55.33 -31.43 3.37
C LEU A 97 56.36 -30.40 3.85
N SER A 98 57.60 -30.85 4.03
CA SER A 98 58.73 -30.01 4.44
C SER A 98 59.84 -29.98 3.40
N GLU A 99 60.46 -28.80 3.30
CA GLU A 99 61.84 -28.54 2.83
C GLU A 99 62.29 -28.79 1.37
N ARG A 100 63.19 -27.87 0.93
CA ARG A 100 64.11 -27.91 -0.24
C ARG A 100 63.42 -27.83 -1.62
N GLY A 101 63.82 -26.99 -2.58
CA GLY A 101 64.92 -26.02 -2.72
C GLY A 101 65.09 -25.69 -4.23
N THR A 102 65.75 -24.64 -4.73
CA THR A 102 66.57 -23.56 -4.17
C THR A 102 66.74 -22.41 -5.20
N VAL A 103 66.76 -21.14 -4.77
CA VAL A 103 67.78 -20.07 -5.04
C VAL A 103 68.20 -19.79 -6.53
N SER A 104 68.35 -18.55 -7.02
CA SER A 104 68.69 -17.26 -6.37
C SER A 104 67.84 -16.05 -6.81
N ALA A 105 68.43 -14.85 -6.89
CA ALA A 105 67.78 -13.55 -6.67
C ALA A 105 68.58 -12.31 -7.15
N ARG A 106 67.88 -11.21 -7.48
CA ARG A 106 68.34 -9.79 -7.47
C ARG A 106 67.13 -8.93 -7.03
N ALA A 107 67.13 -8.20 -5.91
CA ALA A 107 67.77 -6.89 -5.64
C ALA A 107 67.17 -5.77 -6.52
N VAL A 108 66.72 -4.61 -6.03
CA VAL A 108 66.91 -3.81 -4.78
C VAL A 108 65.51 -3.29 -4.33
N ASP A 109 65.13 -2.90 -3.10
CA ASP A 109 65.80 -2.40 -1.86
C ASP A 109 65.35 -3.16 -0.57
N ARG A 110 65.79 -2.72 0.62
CA ARG A 110 65.38 -3.21 1.95
C ARG A 110 65.07 -2.14 3.04
N ARG A 111 65.16 -0.82 2.79
CA ARG A 111 65.01 0.20 3.85
C ARG A 111 63.56 0.60 4.18
N ALA A 112 62.62 0.51 3.24
CA ALA A 112 61.22 0.88 3.48
C ALA A 112 60.42 -0.15 4.32
N PHE A 113 60.74 -1.44 4.21
CA PHE A 113 59.92 -2.53 4.75
C PHE A 113 60.12 -2.74 6.28
N LEU A 114 61.35 -2.55 6.77
CA LEU A 114 61.73 -2.81 8.16
C LEU A 114 61.18 -1.83 9.19
N VAL A 115 60.69 -0.65 8.75
CA VAL A 115 60.01 0.31 9.65
C VAL A 115 58.56 -0.10 9.89
N ARG A 116 57.83 -0.52 8.85
CA ARG A 116 56.42 -0.93 8.98
C ARG A 116 56.26 -2.24 9.75
N LEU A 117 57.16 -3.22 9.57
CA LEU A 117 57.09 -4.49 10.28
C LEU A 117 57.31 -4.35 11.80
N ARG A 118 58.08 -3.34 12.24
CA ARG A 118 58.28 -3.05 13.68
C ARG A 118 57.14 -2.28 14.33
N ALA A 119 56.33 -1.55 13.56
CA ALA A 119 55.10 -0.94 14.08
C ALA A 119 54.01 -2.01 14.30
N ALA A 120 53.81 -2.91 13.33
CA ALA A 120 52.82 -3.98 13.42
C ALA A 120 53.07 -4.95 14.59
N LEU A 121 54.33 -5.35 14.82
CA LEU A 121 54.67 -6.29 15.89
C LEU A 121 54.72 -5.67 17.30
N LEU A 122 54.64 -4.34 17.44
CA LEU A 122 54.51 -3.69 18.75
C LEU A 122 53.04 -3.41 19.14
N LEU A 123 52.13 -3.25 18.17
CA LEU A 123 50.70 -3.15 18.45
C LEU A 123 50.08 -4.52 18.83
N LEU A 124 50.63 -5.63 18.35
CA LEU A 124 50.14 -6.98 18.67
C LEU A 124 50.64 -7.55 20.02
N LEU A 125 51.32 -6.76 20.86
CA LEU A 125 51.84 -7.20 22.16
C LEU A 125 51.40 -6.31 23.35
N LEU A 126 50.32 -5.54 23.17
CA LEU A 126 49.61 -4.83 24.24
C LEU A 126 48.31 -5.54 24.62
N THR A 127 48.49 -6.70 25.26
CA THR A 127 47.57 -7.26 26.27
C THR A 127 46.07 -7.05 26.07
N THR A 128 45.44 -7.87 25.22
CA THR A 128 44.19 -8.50 25.67
C THR A 128 44.54 -9.54 26.73
N PRO A 129 43.83 -9.61 27.87
CA PRO A 129 43.98 -10.75 28.78
C PRO A 129 43.39 -11.99 28.10
N LEU A 130 44.16 -13.08 28.07
CA LEU A 130 43.60 -14.41 27.82
C LEU A 130 42.79 -14.82 29.05
N VAL A 131 41.51 -14.45 29.08
CA VAL A 131 40.54 -14.97 30.06
C VAL A 131 40.48 -16.49 29.88
N PRO A 132 40.77 -17.28 30.93
CA PRO A 132 40.81 -18.73 30.80
C PRO A 132 39.39 -19.29 30.85
N VAL A 133 38.76 -19.48 29.68
CA VAL A 133 37.45 -20.16 29.58
C VAL A 133 37.54 -21.53 30.27
N GLY A 134 36.76 -21.72 31.33
CA GLY A 134 36.88 -22.88 32.21
C GLY A 134 35.56 -23.63 32.35
N ALA A 135 35.54 -24.90 31.97
CA ALA A 135 34.37 -25.78 32.01
C ALA A 135 33.18 -25.26 31.18
N GLU A 136 33.30 -25.34 29.86
CA GLU A 136 32.15 -25.31 28.95
C GLU A 136 31.44 -26.68 28.97
N VAL A 137 30.11 -26.68 29.09
CA VAL A 137 29.31 -27.78 28.55
C VAL A 137 29.42 -27.75 27.01
N PRO A 138 29.83 -28.84 26.34
CA PRO A 138 30.05 -28.82 24.89
C PRO A 138 28.81 -28.36 24.11
N GLY A 139 28.91 -27.20 23.47
CA GLY A 139 27.83 -26.58 22.70
C GLY A 139 27.10 -25.43 23.39
N LEU A 140 27.38 -25.14 24.67
CA LEU A 140 26.89 -23.94 25.35
C LEU A 140 27.92 -22.81 25.24
N GLU A 141 27.48 -21.66 24.72
CA GLU A 141 28.25 -20.42 24.62
C GLU A 141 27.61 -19.35 25.53
N LEU A 142 28.44 -18.58 26.23
CA LEU A 142 28.02 -17.51 27.14
C LEU A 142 28.68 -16.19 26.74
N LEU A 143 27.86 -15.19 26.44
CA LEU A 143 28.28 -13.85 26.04
C LEU A 143 27.70 -12.81 27.01
N VAL A 144 28.41 -11.70 27.21
CA VAL A 144 27.92 -10.56 28.00
C VAL A 144 28.28 -9.27 27.26
N SER A 145 27.28 -8.44 27.00
CA SER A 145 27.45 -7.07 26.49
C SER A 145 27.09 -6.04 27.57
N VAL A 146 27.57 -4.81 27.38
CA VAL A 146 27.28 -3.68 28.27
C VAL A 146 27.29 -2.39 27.48
N GLU A 147 26.22 -1.60 27.59
CA GLU A 147 26.05 -0.36 26.84
C GLU A 147 25.52 0.80 27.71
N PRO A 148 26.12 2.00 27.64
CA PRO A 148 27.43 2.28 27.06
C PRO A 148 28.57 1.76 27.95
N ALA A 149 29.63 1.22 27.34
CA ALA A 149 30.83 0.75 28.05
C ALA A 149 31.66 1.88 28.72
N THR A 150 31.21 3.13 28.63
CA THR A 150 31.77 4.29 29.34
C THR A 150 30.64 5.19 29.83
N VAL A 151 30.64 5.51 31.12
CA VAL A 151 29.56 6.21 31.85
C VAL A 151 30.14 7.20 32.85
N GLN A 152 29.36 8.21 33.23
CA GLN A 152 29.68 9.07 34.37
C GLN A 152 29.36 8.38 35.71
N VAL A 153 30.02 8.80 36.80
CA VAL A 153 29.68 8.36 38.16
C VAL A 153 28.17 8.49 38.44
N GLY A 154 27.55 7.43 38.96
CA GLY A 154 26.11 7.41 39.26
C GLY A 154 25.16 7.39 38.04
N GLN A 155 25.66 7.35 36.79
CA GLN A 155 24.85 7.15 35.58
C GLN A 155 24.40 5.68 35.46
N THR A 156 23.31 5.41 34.74
CA THR A 156 22.88 4.05 34.39
C THR A 156 23.49 3.53 33.09
N LEU A 157 23.74 2.23 33.06
CA LEU A 157 24.12 1.41 31.91
C LEU A 157 23.22 0.16 31.86
N ASP A 158 23.06 -0.40 30.67
CA ASP A 158 22.31 -1.62 30.42
C ASP A 158 23.27 -2.77 30.13
N TYR A 159 23.04 -3.91 30.79
CA TYR A 159 23.73 -5.17 30.54
C TYR A 159 22.81 -6.11 29.77
N SER A 160 23.40 -6.98 28.94
CA SER A 160 22.72 -8.15 28.41
C SER A 160 23.61 -9.38 28.54
N ILE A 161 23.03 -10.47 29.04
CA ILE A 161 23.67 -11.78 29.20
C ILE A 161 23.00 -12.74 28.22
N THR A 162 23.76 -13.27 27.27
CA THR A 162 23.26 -14.14 26.21
C THR A 162 23.84 -15.54 26.34
N LEU A 163 22.97 -16.54 26.46
CA LEU A 163 23.29 -17.97 26.49
C LEU A 163 22.85 -18.64 25.20
N ARG A 164 23.81 -19.22 24.46
CA ARG A 164 23.60 -19.85 23.15
C ARG A 164 23.83 -21.35 23.21
N ASN A 165 22.77 -22.13 23.02
CA ASN A 165 22.78 -23.59 23.06
C ASN A 165 22.79 -24.19 21.65
N SER A 166 23.85 -24.94 21.36
CA SER A 166 24.09 -25.63 20.07
C SER A 166 23.59 -27.07 20.07
N SER A 167 23.02 -27.56 21.19
CA SER A 167 22.57 -28.94 21.33
C SER A 167 21.07 -29.10 21.06
N ALA A 168 20.66 -30.28 20.60
CA ALA A 168 19.27 -30.59 20.23
C ALA A 168 18.32 -30.81 21.42
N GLY A 169 18.71 -30.40 22.63
CA GLY A 169 17.88 -30.43 23.83
C GLY A 169 18.05 -29.14 24.62
N ALA A 170 16.97 -28.68 25.28
CA ALA A 170 17.03 -27.51 26.14
C ALA A 170 17.83 -27.82 27.43
N ILE A 171 18.48 -26.81 27.99
CA ILE A 171 19.10 -26.90 29.32
C ILE A 171 18.07 -26.37 30.32
N LEU A 172 17.49 -27.25 31.12
CA LEU A 172 16.37 -26.93 32.01
C LEU A 172 16.85 -26.47 33.40
N ASP A 173 16.02 -25.66 34.07
CA ASP A 173 16.22 -25.19 35.46
C ASP A 173 17.61 -24.55 35.71
N ALA A 174 18.17 -23.86 34.72
CA ALA A 174 19.44 -23.16 34.86
C ALA A 174 19.30 -21.96 35.81
N THR A 175 20.44 -21.54 36.37
CA THR A 175 20.57 -20.34 37.19
C THR A 175 21.70 -19.47 36.68
N VAL A 176 21.36 -18.26 36.22
CA VAL A 176 22.30 -17.22 35.77
C VAL A 176 22.66 -16.35 36.97
N ARG A 177 23.96 -16.16 37.22
CA ARG A 177 24.48 -15.32 38.30
C ARG A 177 25.40 -14.24 37.73
N HIS A 178 25.21 -12.99 38.13
CA HIS A 178 26.08 -11.88 37.80
C HIS A 178 26.63 -11.26 39.09
N VAL A 179 27.94 -11.25 39.27
CA VAL A 179 28.61 -10.56 40.39
C VAL A 179 28.94 -9.14 39.95
N LEU A 180 28.19 -8.16 40.48
CA LEU A 180 28.42 -6.75 40.22
C LEU A 180 29.76 -6.29 40.80
N ALA A 181 30.38 -5.31 40.15
CA ALA A 181 31.57 -4.65 40.66
C ALA A 181 31.25 -3.79 41.90
N GLU A 182 32.24 -3.58 42.78
CA GLU A 182 32.04 -2.82 44.03
C GLU A 182 31.53 -1.39 43.75
N GLY A 183 30.41 -1.02 44.38
CA GLY A 183 29.73 0.26 44.19
C GLY A 183 28.67 0.30 43.08
N PHE A 184 28.58 -0.72 42.21
CA PHE A 184 27.50 -0.81 41.21
C PHE A 184 26.21 -1.30 41.87
N THR A 185 25.06 -0.75 41.45
CA THR A 185 23.75 -1.09 42.05
C THR A 185 22.70 -1.40 40.98
N PHE A 186 22.05 -2.55 41.12
CA PHE A 186 20.97 -2.99 40.25
C PHE A 186 19.74 -2.07 40.34
N VAL A 187 19.08 -1.82 39.20
CA VAL A 187 17.85 -1.01 39.13
C VAL A 187 16.64 -1.94 39.13
N ALA A 188 15.86 -1.93 40.21
CA ALA A 188 14.65 -2.75 40.31
C ALA A 188 13.61 -2.39 39.23
N GLY A 189 12.91 -3.41 38.73
CA GLY A 189 11.94 -3.30 37.64
C GLY A 189 12.57 -3.05 36.26
N SER A 190 13.85 -3.39 36.08
CA SER A 190 14.56 -3.25 34.79
C SER A 190 14.93 -4.56 34.11
N THR A 191 14.55 -5.69 34.70
CA THR A 191 14.86 -7.01 34.14
C THR A 191 13.94 -7.35 32.97
N GLU A 192 14.52 -7.84 31.88
CA GLU A 192 13.83 -8.52 30.79
C GLU A 192 14.50 -9.86 30.50
N ILE A 193 13.71 -10.91 30.31
CA ILE A 193 14.17 -12.26 29.97
C ILE A 193 13.45 -12.73 28.71
N GLN A 194 14.23 -13.13 27.70
CA GLN A 194 13.73 -13.61 26.42
C GLN A 194 14.25 -15.01 26.10
N TYR A 195 13.42 -15.86 25.48
CA TYR A 195 13.80 -17.13 24.88
C TYR A 195 13.60 -17.02 23.35
N ASN A 196 14.65 -17.17 22.54
CA ASN A 196 14.62 -17.01 21.08
C ASN A 196 13.89 -15.72 20.64
N HIS A 197 14.31 -14.58 21.18
CA HIS A 197 13.70 -13.24 21.02
C HIS A 197 12.26 -13.06 21.56
N THR A 198 11.53 -14.14 21.88
CA THR A 198 10.22 -14.05 22.55
C THR A 198 10.40 -13.63 24.03
N PRO A 199 9.76 -12.54 24.51
CA PRO A 199 9.76 -12.18 25.94
C PRO A 199 9.02 -13.23 26.79
N VAL A 200 9.61 -13.65 27.90
CA VAL A 200 9.05 -14.71 28.77
C VAL A 200 8.95 -14.34 30.25
N SER A 201 9.71 -13.34 30.74
CA SER A 201 9.64 -12.89 32.13
C SER A 201 10.28 -11.52 32.31
N ALA A 202 9.75 -10.73 33.26
CA ALA A 202 10.36 -9.49 33.76
C ALA A 202 10.73 -9.61 35.26
N SER A 203 11.00 -10.83 35.73
CA SER A 203 11.21 -11.11 37.15
C SER A 203 12.62 -10.72 37.60
N ASP A 204 12.69 -9.76 38.52
CA ASP A 204 13.95 -9.28 39.11
C ASP A 204 14.78 -10.37 39.82
N PRO A 205 16.12 -10.24 39.83
CA PRO A 205 17.02 -11.21 40.45
C PRO A 205 16.89 -11.25 41.97
N VAL A 206 17.22 -12.40 42.57
CA VAL A 206 17.57 -12.47 43.99
C VAL A 206 18.92 -11.76 44.18
N VAL A 207 18.90 -10.63 44.88
CA VAL A 207 20.10 -9.82 45.17
C VAL A 207 20.70 -10.22 46.52
N SER A 208 21.98 -10.63 46.54
CA SER A 208 22.70 -10.97 47.77
C SER A 208 24.19 -10.62 47.66
N GLY A 209 24.66 -9.72 48.53
CA GLY A 209 26.09 -9.38 48.63
C GLY A 209 26.74 -8.80 47.37
N GLY A 210 25.96 -8.17 46.48
CA GLY A 210 26.41 -7.70 45.16
C GLY A 210 26.27 -8.73 44.03
N SER A 211 25.91 -9.99 44.35
CA SER A 211 25.51 -10.97 43.35
C SER A 211 24.02 -10.81 43.01
N LEU A 212 23.71 -10.83 41.72
CA LEU A 212 22.37 -11.01 41.16
C LEU A 212 22.22 -12.49 40.78
N SER A 213 21.04 -13.08 40.99
CA SER A 213 20.75 -14.47 40.62
C SER A 213 19.33 -14.63 40.08
N TRP A 214 19.21 -15.08 38.84
CA TRP A 214 17.95 -15.52 38.21
C TRP A 214 17.97 -17.05 38.10
N SER A 215 16.90 -17.73 38.49
CA SER A 215 16.87 -19.20 38.64
C SER A 215 15.56 -19.80 38.12
N GLY A 216 15.62 -21.01 37.56
CA GLY A 216 14.48 -21.62 36.87
C GLY A 216 14.34 -21.08 35.45
N LEU A 217 15.47 -20.81 34.80
CA LEU A 217 15.52 -20.38 33.41
C LEU A 217 15.88 -21.58 32.52
N ASP A 218 15.20 -21.71 31.40
CA ASP A 218 15.52 -22.71 30.40
C ASP A 218 16.37 -22.06 29.29
N VAL A 219 17.44 -22.72 28.85
CA VAL A 219 18.14 -22.36 27.61
C VAL A 219 17.53 -23.16 26.46
N PRO A 220 16.87 -22.55 25.47
CA PRO A 220 16.19 -23.28 24.39
C PRO A 220 17.11 -24.23 23.63
N ALA A 221 16.53 -25.26 22.99
CA ALA A 221 17.28 -26.17 22.13
C ALA A 221 17.73 -25.47 20.83
N GLY A 222 18.89 -25.87 20.29
CA GLY A 222 19.30 -25.51 18.93
C GLY A 222 18.70 -26.44 17.87
N ARG A 223 18.39 -25.90 16.69
CA ARG A 223 17.92 -26.67 15.52
C ARG A 223 19.09 -26.99 14.59
N ALA A 224 19.32 -28.28 14.38
CA ALA A 224 20.25 -28.82 13.37
C ALA A 224 19.55 -29.64 12.26
N THR A 225 18.21 -29.64 12.24
CA THR A 225 17.40 -30.26 11.20
C THR A 225 17.07 -29.26 10.09
N SER A 226 16.76 -29.79 8.89
CA SER A 226 16.20 -28.96 7.82
C SER A 226 14.85 -28.39 8.23
N LEU A 227 14.60 -27.15 7.83
CA LEU A 227 13.30 -26.49 7.88
C LEU A 227 12.51 -26.66 6.58
N ALA A 228 13.12 -27.21 5.54
CA ALA A 228 12.57 -27.27 4.19
C ALA A 228 11.22 -27.99 4.15
N GLY A 229 10.29 -27.47 3.36
CA GLY A 229 8.97 -28.06 3.19
C GLY A 229 8.16 -27.36 2.11
N MET A 230 6.98 -27.90 1.81
CA MET A 230 6.12 -27.41 0.74
C MET A 230 4.64 -27.72 1.01
N HIS A 231 3.76 -26.79 0.65
CA HIS A 231 2.32 -27.02 0.61
C HIS A 231 1.92 -27.75 -0.68
N THR A 232 1.23 -28.88 -0.56
CA THR A 232 0.71 -29.67 -1.68
C THR A 232 -0.82 -29.64 -1.72
N PHE A 233 -1.40 -29.72 -2.92
CA PHE A 233 -2.84 -29.53 -3.14
C PHE A 233 -3.45 -30.70 -3.94
N VAL A 234 -3.32 -31.91 -3.41
CA VAL A 234 -3.72 -33.16 -4.10
C VAL A 234 -5.16 -33.60 -3.82
N GLN A 235 -5.87 -32.94 -2.91
CA GLN A 235 -7.11 -33.47 -2.32
C GLN A 235 -8.31 -33.51 -3.28
N ASP A 236 -8.54 -32.46 -4.05
CA ASP A 236 -9.60 -32.45 -5.07
C ASP A 236 -9.26 -33.31 -6.30
N ARG A 237 -7.99 -33.73 -6.40
CA ARG A 237 -7.49 -34.65 -7.44
C ARG A 237 -6.84 -35.88 -6.82
N CYS A 238 -7.52 -36.47 -5.82
CA CYS A 238 -7.09 -37.57 -4.93
C CYS A 238 -6.82 -38.91 -5.67
N SER A 239 -5.85 -38.89 -6.58
CA SER A 239 -5.46 -39.97 -7.47
C SER A 239 -3.97 -40.23 -7.33
N ARG A 240 -3.59 -41.51 -7.23
CA ARG A 240 -2.23 -41.93 -6.88
C ARG A 240 -1.14 -41.30 -7.76
N SER A 241 -1.35 -41.19 -9.07
CA SER A 241 -0.38 -40.60 -9.98
C SER A 241 -0.23 -39.08 -9.83
N TYR A 242 -1.25 -38.36 -9.35
CA TYR A 242 -1.15 -36.93 -9.05
C TYR A 242 -0.48 -36.67 -7.69
N ILE A 243 -0.77 -37.53 -6.71
CA ILE A 243 -0.04 -37.60 -5.42
C ILE A 243 1.45 -37.86 -5.66
N GLU A 244 1.78 -38.89 -6.45
CA GLU A 244 3.16 -39.22 -6.80
C GLU A 244 3.82 -38.06 -7.58
N TYR A 245 3.13 -37.42 -8.53
CA TYR A 245 3.63 -36.24 -9.23
C TYR A 245 3.98 -35.08 -8.30
N GLN A 246 3.06 -34.60 -7.46
CA GLN A 246 3.35 -33.47 -6.57
C GLN A 246 4.48 -33.81 -5.59
N LEU A 247 4.48 -35.00 -4.99
CA LEU A 247 5.54 -35.40 -4.06
C LEU A 247 6.90 -35.63 -4.74
N ASP A 248 6.92 -36.02 -6.02
CA ASP A 248 8.16 -36.02 -6.83
C ASP A 248 8.65 -34.58 -7.06
N ARG A 249 7.77 -33.60 -7.29
CA ARG A 249 8.16 -32.18 -7.40
C ARG A 249 8.69 -31.62 -6.07
N VAL A 250 8.12 -32.01 -4.92
CA VAL A 250 8.67 -31.67 -3.59
C VAL A 250 10.06 -32.29 -3.41
N SER A 251 10.25 -33.54 -3.84
CA SER A 251 11.54 -34.26 -3.76
C SER A 251 12.59 -33.77 -4.78
N GLU A 252 12.19 -32.98 -5.78
CA GLU A 252 13.09 -32.23 -6.68
C GLU A 252 13.54 -30.88 -6.07
N LEU A 253 12.77 -30.32 -5.12
CA LEU A 253 13.05 -29.04 -4.45
C LEU A 253 13.77 -29.19 -3.11
N MET A 254 13.43 -30.24 -2.34
CA MET A 254 13.68 -30.26 -0.89
C MET A 254 14.45 -31.51 -0.45
N GLU A 255 15.38 -31.31 0.49
CA GLU A 255 16.24 -32.35 1.08
C GLU A 255 15.46 -33.43 1.86
N PRO A 256 16.03 -34.64 2.07
CA PRO A 256 15.39 -35.70 2.84
C PRO A 256 14.96 -35.27 4.25
N ASN A 257 13.75 -35.69 4.62
CA ASN A 257 12.99 -35.30 5.81
C ASN A 257 12.40 -33.88 5.77
N ALA A 258 12.36 -33.23 4.60
CA ALA A 258 11.51 -32.06 4.38
C ALA A 258 10.02 -32.35 4.62
N PHE A 259 9.28 -31.31 4.99
CA PHE A 259 7.84 -31.37 5.27
C PHE A 259 6.99 -31.33 3.99
N ALA A 260 5.87 -32.06 3.97
CA ALA A 260 4.86 -31.95 2.93
C ALA A 260 3.49 -31.76 3.58
N LYS A 261 2.93 -30.54 3.51
CA LYS A 261 1.57 -30.25 4.01
C LYS A 261 0.52 -30.61 2.98
N GLN A 262 -0.57 -31.20 3.46
CA GLN A 262 -1.74 -31.55 2.67
C GLN A 262 -3.03 -31.44 3.48
N LEU A 263 -4.06 -30.87 2.84
CA LEU A 263 -5.43 -30.76 3.34
C LEU A 263 -6.15 -32.12 3.27
N PHE A 264 -6.73 -32.59 4.38
CA PHE A 264 -7.63 -33.74 4.47
C PHE A 264 -8.93 -33.34 5.19
N TYR A 265 -9.94 -32.95 4.43
CA TYR A 265 -11.19 -32.42 4.96
C TYR A 265 -12.39 -33.36 4.77
N GLY A 266 -13.54 -32.93 5.29
CA GLY A 266 -14.84 -33.60 5.17
C GLY A 266 -15.21 -34.48 6.36
N ILE A 267 -14.43 -34.45 7.44
CA ILE A 267 -14.59 -35.28 8.64
C ILE A 267 -15.89 -34.89 9.36
N THR A 268 -16.72 -35.89 9.67
CA THR A 268 -17.95 -35.75 10.47
C THR A 268 -18.00 -36.85 11.53
N ARG A 269 -19.00 -36.84 12.44
CA ARG A 269 -19.09 -37.83 13.53
C ARG A 269 -19.15 -39.28 13.03
N GLU A 270 -19.70 -39.47 11.82
CA GLU A 270 -19.84 -40.75 11.13
C GLU A 270 -18.53 -41.24 10.47
N THR A 271 -17.48 -40.41 10.37
CA THR A 271 -16.21 -40.79 9.74
C THR A 271 -15.54 -41.91 10.53
N THR A 272 -15.37 -43.07 9.91
CA THR A 272 -14.84 -44.30 10.54
C THR A 272 -13.32 -44.46 10.43
N GLY A 273 -12.67 -43.69 9.56
CA GLY A 273 -11.23 -43.73 9.28
C GLY A 273 -10.86 -42.78 8.13
N PRO A 274 -9.59 -42.74 7.70
CA PRO A 274 -9.15 -41.89 6.58
C PRO A 274 -9.64 -42.44 5.23
N LEU A 275 -9.68 -41.58 4.20
CA LEU A 275 -9.85 -42.01 2.82
C LEU A 275 -8.59 -42.75 2.33
N GLY A 276 -8.76 -43.68 1.38
CA GLY A 276 -7.63 -44.47 0.84
C GLY A 276 -6.50 -43.61 0.27
N CYS A 277 -6.84 -42.56 -0.49
CA CYS A 277 -5.85 -41.65 -1.06
C CYS A 277 -5.09 -40.81 0.01
N TRP A 278 -5.65 -40.61 1.21
CA TRP A 278 -4.95 -39.97 2.33
C TRP A 278 -3.86 -40.89 2.90
N ALA A 279 -4.16 -42.19 2.99
CA ALA A 279 -3.18 -43.20 3.37
C ALA A 279 -2.14 -43.45 2.25
N ASP A 280 -2.51 -43.32 0.98
CA ASP A 280 -1.55 -43.34 -0.14
C ASP A 280 -0.60 -42.13 -0.07
N PHE A 281 -1.10 -40.91 0.16
CA PHE A 281 -0.28 -39.71 0.33
C PHE A 281 0.74 -39.87 1.47
N VAL A 282 0.28 -40.24 2.68
CA VAL A 282 1.16 -40.40 3.85
C VAL A 282 2.21 -41.49 3.62
N ASN A 283 1.88 -42.59 2.92
CA ASN A 283 2.88 -43.58 2.50
C ASN A 283 3.86 -43.02 1.47
N ALA A 284 3.36 -42.32 0.44
CA ALA A 284 4.15 -41.76 -0.64
C ALA A 284 5.16 -40.69 -0.16
N CYS A 285 4.83 -39.95 0.91
CA CYS A 285 5.77 -39.10 1.64
C CYS A 285 6.88 -39.94 2.29
N TYR A 286 6.53 -40.96 3.08
CA TYR A 286 7.52 -41.83 3.72
C TYR A 286 8.36 -42.66 2.74
N ASP A 287 7.86 -42.96 1.54
CA ASP A 287 8.60 -43.64 0.46
C ASP A 287 9.68 -42.75 -0.15
N ARG A 288 9.44 -41.42 -0.21
CA ARG A 288 10.38 -40.39 -0.65
C ARG A 288 11.28 -39.86 0.47
N GLY A 289 11.04 -40.28 1.70
CA GLY A 289 11.77 -39.79 2.87
C GLY A 289 11.29 -38.41 3.37
N LEU A 290 10.12 -37.94 2.95
CA LEU A 290 9.47 -36.71 3.42
C LEU A 290 8.72 -36.92 4.76
N LEU A 291 8.40 -35.84 5.46
CA LEU A 291 7.60 -35.81 6.69
C LEU A 291 6.18 -35.30 6.38
N PRO A 292 5.13 -36.13 6.56
CA PRO A 292 3.77 -35.71 6.27
C PRO A 292 3.23 -34.77 7.35
N VAL A 293 2.67 -33.64 6.92
CA VAL A 293 1.87 -32.71 7.71
C VAL A 293 0.44 -32.75 7.16
N VAL A 294 -0.54 -33.13 7.98
CA VAL A 294 -1.90 -33.37 7.51
C VAL A 294 -2.89 -32.47 8.25
N ARG A 295 -3.52 -31.55 7.51
CA ARG A 295 -4.53 -30.62 8.02
C ARG A 295 -5.89 -31.29 8.05
N LEU A 296 -6.40 -31.62 9.23
CA LEU A 296 -7.67 -32.33 9.41
C LEU A 296 -8.82 -31.34 9.65
N GLN A 297 -9.89 -31.47 8.88
CA GLN A 297 -10.97 -30.47 8.86
C GLN A 297 -12.38 -31.05 8.57
N GLY A 298 -13.41 -30.27 8.92
CA GLY A 298 -14.82 -30.54 8.62
C GLY A 298 -15.16 -30.38 7.13
N ARG A 299 -16.45 -30.24 6.79
CA ARG A 299 -16.90 -30.08 5.39
C ARG A 299 -16.97 -28.61 4.99
N TYR A 300 -16.52 -28.27 3.80
CA TYR A 300 -16.94 -27.04 3.13
C TYR A 300 -18.41 -27.17 2.69
N GLY A 301 -19.22 -26.11 2.81
CA GLY A 301 -20.62 -26.16 2.42
C GLY A 301 -21.34 -24.81 2.52
N GLY A 302 -21.92 -24.36 1.40
CA GLY A 302 -22.36 -22.98 1.26
C GLY A 302 -21.15 -22.07 1.02
N PRO A 303 -21.10 -20.86 1.61
CA PRO A 303 -19.94 -19.98 1.51
C PRO A 303 -18.80 -20.34 2.48
N ASN A 304 -19.03 -21.23 3.45
CA ASN A 304 -18.17 -21.41 4.62
C ASN A 304 -17.73 -22.88 4.83
N TRP A 305 -16.68 -23.07 5.64
CA TRP A 305 -16.41 -24.32 6.31
C TRP A 305 -17.40 -24.53 7.47
N ILE A 306 -17.94 -25.76 7.56
CA ILE A 306 -18.92 -26.16 8.57
C ILE A 306 -18.16 -26.60 9.82
N LYS A 307 -18.19 -25.76 10.86
CA LYS A 307 -17.52 -25.94 12.14
C LYS A 307 -17.96 -27.26 12.81
N PRO A 308 -17.09 -27.90 13.60
CA PRO A 308 -17.41 -29.17 14.23
C PRO A 308 -18.64 -29.03 15.14
N GLN A 309 -19.63 -29.90 14.97
CA GLN A 309 -20.82 -29.89 15.82
C GLN A 309 -20.47 -30.45 17.21
N ALA A 310 -20.65 -29.63 18.25
CA ALA A 310 -20.51 -30.03 19.66
C ALA A 310 -21.69 -30.92 20.12
N THR A 311 -21.46 -31.84 21.06
CA THR A 311 -22.49 -32.68 21.69
C THR A 311 -23.29 -31.89 22.72
N ALA A 312 -22.60 -31.05 23.48
CA ALA A 312 -23.13 -29.99 24.32
C ALA A 312 -22.17 -28.78 24.24
N PRO A 313 -22.53 -27.57 24.70
CA PRO A 313 -21.61 -26.43 24.70
C PRO A 313 -20.31 -26.76 25.43
N GLY A 314 -19.17 -26.71 24.72
CA GLY A 314 -17.85 -27.07 25.24
C GLY A 314 -17.50 -28.57 25.25
N ASP A 315 -18.38 -29.45 24.76
CA ASP A 315 -18.14 -30.90 24.61
C ASP A 315 -18.11 -31.28 23.13
N TYR A 316 -16.93 -31.63 22.64
CA TYR A 316 -16.66 -32.10 21.27
C TYR A 316 -16.22 -33.57 21.24
N SER A 317 -16.39 -34.30 22.34
CA SER A 317 -15.87 -35.66 22.52
C SER A 317 -16.29 -36.65 21.41
N GLU A 318 -17.54 -36.58 20.92
CA GLU A 318 -18.01 -37.44 19.82
C GLU A 318 -17.29 -37.17 18.49
N ILE A 319 -17.08 -35.91 18.12
CA ILE A 319 -16.40 -35.54 16.88
C ILE A 319 -14.88 -35.74 17.02
N ALA A 320 -14.31 -35.51 18.20
CA ALA A 320 -12.92 -35.82 18.52
C ALA A 320 -12.58 -37.32 18.30
N GLN A 321 -13.51 -38.23 18.62
CA GLN A 321 -13.34 -39.66 18.31
C GLN A 321 -13.32 -39.94 16.80
N ALA A 322 -13.91 -39.10 15.94
CA ALA A 322 -13.78 -39.25 14.48
C ALA A 322 -12.38 -38.84 14.01
N TYR A 323 -11.83 -37.74 14.53
CA TYR A 323 -10.45 -37.31 14.25
C TYR A 323 -9.44 -38.36 14.74
N ALA A 324 -9.63 -38.91 15.94
CA ALA A 324 -8.81 -40.01 16.46
C ALA A 324 -8.88 -41.27 15.58
N ARG A 325 -10.05 -41.63 15.03
CA ARG A 325 -10.18 -42.74 14.04
C ARG A 325 -9.44 -42.46 12.73
N VAL A 326 -9.52 -41.23 12.21
CA VAL A 326 -8.75 -40.81 11.02
C VAL A 326 -7.26 -40.94 11.29
N VAL A 327 -6.75 -40.31 12.36
CA VAL A 327 -5.33 -40.36 12.75
C VAL A 327 -4.87 -41.79 13.02
N ASN A 328 -5.67 -42.62 13.68
CA ASN A 328 -5.33 -44.02 13.93
C ASN A 328 -5.17 -44.82 12.63
N GLY A 329 -6.08 -44.62 11.66
CA GLY A 329 -6.03 -45.29 10.36
C GLY A 329 -4.92 -44.81 9.41
N LEU A 330 -4.36 -43.60 9.61
CA LEU A 330 -3.26 -43.11 8.80
C LEU A 330 -1.95 -43.92 9.06
N PRO A 331 -1.10 -44.15 8.03
CA PRO A 331 0.16 -44.87 8.20
C PRO A 331 1.17 -44.18 9.13
N LYS A 332 1.99 -44.99 9.80
CA LYS A 332 3.22 -44.56 10.51
C LYS A 332 4.34 -45.54 10.17
N ARG A 333 5.59 -45.08 10.09
CA ARG A 333 6.72 -45.90 9.60
C ARG A 333 7.96 -45.75 10.48
N GLY A 334 8.33 -46.82 11.19
CA GLY A 334 9.39 -46.76 12.20
C GLY A 334 9.05 -45.67 13.23
N ASP A 335 10.05 -44.87 13.59
CA ASP A 335 9.95 -43.74 14.51
C ASP A 335 9.68 -42.39 13.81
N ARG A 336 9.39 -42.39 12.49
CA ARG A 336 9.12 -41.16 11.74
C ARG A 336 7.82 -40.50 12.24
N PRO A 337 7.82 -39.17 12.47
CA PRO A 337 6.64 -38.47 12.95
C PRO A 337 5.56 -38.31 11.87
N LEU A 338 4.31 -38.15 12.34
CA LEU A 338 3.16 -37.70 11.57
C LEU A 338 2.64 -36.42 12.23
N TYR A 339 2.76 -35.30 11.53
CA TYR A 339 2.26 -34.01 12.01
C TYR A 339 0.78 -33.88 11.62
N VAL A 340 -0.07 -33.51 12.57
CA VAL A 340 -1.52 -33.47 12.43
C VAL A 340 -1.99 -32.10 12.89
N GLU A 341 -2.31 -31.25 11.92
CA GLU A 341 -2.86 -29.92 12.14
C GLU A 341 -4.38 -29.99 12.29
N ILE A 342 -4.93 -29.35 13.32
CA ILE A 342 -6.34 -29.42 13.68
C ILE A 342 -7.03 -28.11 13.32
N TRP A 343 -7.77 -28.15 12.21
CA TRP A 343 -8.43 -27.03 11.53
C TRP A 343 -7.50 -26.12 10.69
N ASN A 344 -8.09 -25.11 10.03
CA ASN A 344 -7.41 -24.06 9.28
C ASN A 344 -7.93 -22.70 9.74
N GLU A 345 -7.05 -21.73 10.02
CA GLU A 345 -7.42 -20.32 10.24
C GLU A 345 -8.74 -20.09 11.01
N PRO A 346 -8.91 -20.71 12.21
CA PRO A 346 -10.17 -20.66 12.96
C PRO A 346 -10.55 -19.26 13.47
N ASN A 347 -9.67 -18.27 13.25
CA ASN A 347 -9.91 -16.85 13.48
C ASN A 347 -10.52 -16.11 12.27
N LEU A 348 -10.74 -16.79 11.14
CA LEU A 348 -11.55 -16.31 10.02
C LEU A 348 -13.01 -16.77 10.14
N ASP A 349 -13.96 -15.90 9.77
CA ASP A 349 -15.39 -16.24 9.82
C ASP A 349 -15.73 -17.34 8.83
N ILE A 350 -15.16 -17.30 7.62
CA ILE A 350 -15.35 -18.33 6.58
C ILE A 350 -14.91 -19.72 7.05
N GLU A 351 -13.93 -19.81 7.94
CA GLU A 351 -13.40 -21.07 8.49
C GLU A 351 -14.22 -21.62 9.66
N TRP A 352 -15.05 -20.78 10.32
CA TRP A 352 -15.86 -21.17 11.49
C TRP A 352 -17.37 -20.92 11.30
N SER A 353 -17.87 -21.19 10.09
CA SER A 353 -19.30 -21.10 9.72
C SER A 353 -19.94 -19.71 9.77
N GLY A 354 -19.15 -18.67 9.50
CA GLY A 354 -19.59 -17.28 9.46
C GLY A 354 -19.45 -16.55 10.79
N GLN A 355 -18.77 -17.14 11.77
CA GLN A 355 -18.40 -16.47 13.03
C GLN A 355 -17.24 -17.17 13.73
N ALA A 356 -16.04 -16.62 13.63
CA ALA A 356 -14.84 -17.05 14.34
C ALA A 356 -15.08 -17.10 15.86
N ASN A 357 -14.71 -18.21 16.51
CA ASN A 357 -14.97 -18.41 17.93
C ASN A 357 -13.80 -19.14 18.64
N PRO A 358 -12.86 -18.39 19.26
CA PRO A 358 -11.70 -18.98 19.94
C PRO A 358 -12.05 -19.94 21.08
N THR A 359 -13.14 -19.69 21.82
CA THR A 359 -13.54 -20.54 22.95
C THR A 359 -14.11 -21.89 22.46
N GLU A 360 -14.97 -21.88 21.44
CA GLU A 360 -15.42 -23.12 20.78
C GLU A 360 -14.25 -23.89 20.16
N TYR A 361 -13.36 -23.19 19.45
CA TYR A 361 -12.17 -23.78 18.85
C TYR A 361 -11.26 -24.43 19.89
N ALA A 362 -11.03 -23.75 21.02
CA ALA A 362 -10.21 -24.27 22.11
C ALA A 362 -10.79 -25.56 22.71
N HIS A 363 -12.09 -25.61 23.00
CA HIS A 363 -12.76 -26.81 23.47
C HIS A 363 -12.66 -27.97 22.47
N PHE A 364 -12.86 -27.69 21.18
CA PHE A 364 -12.68 -28.66 20.10
C PHE A 364 -11.24 -29.19 20.02
N LEU A 365 -10.24 -28.31 20.04
CA LEU A 365 -8.82 -28.65 20.00
C LEU A 365 -8.42 -29.50 21.21
N VAL A 366 -8.90 -29.17 22.41
CA VAL A 366 -8.65 -29.92 23.64
C VAL A 366 -9.19 -31.35 23.55
N ASP A 367 -10.44 -31.54 23.14
CA ASP A 367 -11.04 -32.88 23.05
C ASP A 367 -10.40 -33.72 21.93
N VAL A 368 -10.11 -33.11 20.77
CA VAL A 368 -9.39 -33.76 19.67
C VAL A 368 -7.99 -34.19 20.12
N ALA A 369 -7.26 -33.33 20.82
CA ALA A 369 -5.93 -33.63 21.33
C ALA A 369 -5.96 -34.76 22.36
N GLN A 370 -6.94 -34.78 23.28
CA GLN A 370 -7.13 -35.88 24.22
C GLN A 370 -7.44 -37.19 23.49
N ALA A 371 -8.35 -37.18 22.52
CA ALA A 371 -8.74 -38.38 21.78
C ALA A 371 -7.59 -38.94 20.91
N ILE A 372 -6.76 -38.08 20.32
CA ILE A 372 -5.56 -38.49 19.58
C ILE A 372 -4.48 -39.03 20.53
N ARG A 373 -4.19 -38.35 21.64
CA ARG A 373 -3.18 -38.80 22.62
C ARG A 373 -3.59 -40.12 23.30
N ALA A 374 -4.89 -40.38 23.47
CA ALA A 374 -5.41 -41.66 23.95
C ALA A 374 -5.08 -42.87 23.04
N LEU A 375 -4.63 -42.65 21.80
CA LEU A 375 -4.09 -43.72 20.93
C LEU A 375 -2.72 -44.25 21.40
N GLY A 376 -1.99 -43.49 22.24
CA GLY A 376 -0.68 -43.88 22.76
C GLY A 376 0.48 -43.85 21.75
N ASP A 377 0.27 -43.32 20.54
CA ASP A 377 1.28 -43.30 19.47
C ASP A 377 2.16 -42.03 19.55
N GLY A 378 3.28 -42.14 20.25
CA GLY A 378 4.26 -41.05 20.46
C GLY A 378 4.93 -40.48 19.21
N ARG A 379 4.57 -40.94 18.00
CA ARG A 379 5.01 -40.37 16.71
C ARG A 379 4.06 -39.31 16.16
N VAL A 380 2.81 -39.26 16.65
CA VAL A 380 1.89 -38.20 16.27
C VAL A 380 2.35 -36.89 16.92
N ARG A 381 2.34 -35.80 16.16
CA ARG A 381 2.55 -34.43 16.66
C ARG A 381 1.32 -33.59 16.32
N ILE A 382 0.69 -33.03 17.33
CA ILE A 382 -0.55 -32.26 17.19
C ILE A 382 -0.21 -30.77 17.03
N LEU A 383 -0.88 -30.09 16.11
CA LEU A 383 -0.84 -28.64 15.98
C LEU A 383 -2.26 -28.08 16.08
N ASN A 384 -2.37 -26.83 16.54
CA ASN A 384 -3.49 -25.96 16.18
C ASN A 384 -3.57 -25.80 14.65
N GLY A 385 -4.68 -25.28 14.15
CA GLY A 385 -4.73 -24.68 12.81
C GLY A 385 -4.04 -23.32 12.88
N GLY A 386 -3.19 -23.01 11.89
CA GLY A 386 -2.49 -21.72 11.84
C GLY A 386 -3.48 -20.56 11.82
N LEU A 387 -3.16 -19.45 12.48
CA LEU A 387 -4.01 -18.26 12.50
C LEU A 387 -3.68 -17.34 11.33
N SER A 388 -4.71 -16.75 10.71
CA SER A 388 -4.54 -15.85 9.57
C SER A 388 -4.23 -14.42 10.03
N PRO A 389 -3.17 -13.76 9.54
CA PRO A 389 -2.86 -12.37 9.87
C PRO A 389 -3.97 -11.42 9.40
N GLY A 390 -4.57 -10.68 10.34
CA GLY A 390 -5.69 -9.79 10.05
C GLY A 390 -7.02 -10.48 9.78
N GLY A 391 -7.19 -11.72 10.25
CA GLY A 391 -8.48 -12.40 10.18
C GLY A 391 -9.57 -11.72 11.02
N ASN A 392 -10.84 -12.11 10.79
CA ASN A 392 -12.04 -11.54 11.41
C ASN A 392 -11.95 -11.43 12.95
N TYR A 393 -11.21 -12.35 13.58
CA TYR A 393 -10.74 -12.25 14.96
C TYR A 393 -9.21 -12.06 14.97
N GLU A 394 -8.73 -10.99 15.61
CA GLU A 394 -7.29 -10.68 15.68
C GLU A 394 -6.51 -11.78 16.42
N SER A 395 -5.35 -12.21 15.90
CA SER A 395 -4.68 -13.45 16.33
C SER A 395 -4.26 -13.48 17.80
N ARG A 396 -3.83 -12.34 18.38
CA ARG A 396 -3.42 -12.28 19.80
C ARG A 396 -4.65 -12.32 20.71
N ALA A 397 -5.70 -11.57 20.36
CA ALA A 397 -6.99 -11.63 21.05
C ALA A 397 -7.62 -13.03 20.95
N PHE A 398 -7.44 -13.72 19.81
CA PHE A 398 -7.87 -15.10 19.62
C PHE A 398 -7.14 -16.04 20.58
N ILE A 399 -5.81 -15.90 20.72
CA ILE A 399 -5.01 -16.65 21.70
C ILE A 399 -5.42 -16.30 23.15
N ASP A 400 -5.64 -15.02 23.48
CA ASP A 400 -6.11 -14.57 24.80
C ASP A 400 -7.44 -15.24 25.19
N ALA A 401 -8.39 -15.32 24.25
CA ALA A 401 -9.67 -15.99 24.45
C ALA A 401 -9.55 -17.54 24.43
N MET A 402 -8.65 -18.11 23.62
CA MET A 402 -8.37 -19.55 23.56
C MET A 402 -7.75 -20.05 24.88
N ALA A 403 -6.84 -19.26 25.48
CA ALA A 403 -6.17 -19.53 26.74
C ALA A 403 -7.13 -19.61 27.94
N SER A 404 -8.32 -19.01 27.85
CA SER A 404 -9.36 -19.10 28.89
C SER A 404 -9.92 -20.53 29.10
N VAL A 405 -9.74 -21.42 28.11
CA VAL A 405 -10.23 -22.80 28.17
C VAL A 405 -9.16 -23.74 28.77
N PRO A 406 -9.44 -24.44 29.89
CA PRO A 406 -8.46 -25.29 30.55
C PRO A 406 -7.88 -26.37 29.63
N GLY A 407 -6.55 -26.39 29.51
CA GLY A 407 -5.81 -27.36 28.71
C GLY A 407 -5.52 -26.94 27.26
N ALA A 408 -6.08 -25.84 26.76
CA ALA A 408 -5.93 -25.42 25.35
C ALA A 408 -4.46 -25.18 24.97
N LEU A 409 -3.70 -24.50 25.83
CA LEU A 409 -2.27 -24.23 25.65
C LEU A 409 -1.37 -25.48 25.76
N GLN A 410 -1.95 -26.61 26.15
CA GLN A 410 -1.30 -27.92 26.21
C GLN A 410 -1.85 -28.89 25.15
N ALA A 411 -2.86 -28.50 24.35
CA ALA A 411 -3.50 -29.38 23.38
C ALA A 411 -2.63 -29.66 22.15
N PHE A 412 -1.74 -28.73 21.80
CA PHE A 412 -0.75 -28.87 20.72
C PHE A 412 0.65 -29.21 21.26
N ASP A 413 1.45 -29.85 20.40
CA ASP A 413 2.87 -30.17 20.63
C ASP A 413 3.79 -29.16 19.91
N VAL A 414 3.35 -28.65 18.76
CA VAL A 414 4.00 -27.64 17.90
C VAL A 414 2.94 -26.62 17.49
N TRP A 415 3.27 -25.34 17.38
CA TRP A 415 2.32 -24.30 16.99
C TRP A 415 2.32 -24.10 15.47
N SER A 416 1.15 -24.16 14.82
CA SER A 416 0.98 -23.84 13.40
C SER A 416 0.76 -22.34 13.24
N VAL A 417 1.35 -21.74 12.19
CA VAL A 417 1.29 -20.28 11.92
C VAL A 417 1.28 -20.00 10.42
N HIS A 418 0.57 -18.94 10.00
CA HIS A 418 0.44 -18.54 8.59
C HIS A 418 1.00 -17.12 8.31
N PRO A 419 2.31 -16.84 8.46
CA PRO A 419 2.86 -15.50 8.21
C PRO A 419 2.81 -15.14 6.71
N TYR A 420 1.96 -14.17 6.37
CA TYR A 420 1.80 -13.63 5.02
C TYR A 420 2.37 -12.19 4.93
N PRO A 421 3.62 -12.00 4.45
CA PRO A 421 4.30 -10.70 4.43
C PRO A 421 3.75 -9.64 3.45
N GLY A 422 2.68 -9.94 2.70
CA GLY A 422 2.21 -9.07 1.61
C GLY A 422 3.31 -8.90 0.55
N ASN A 423 3.85 -7.69 0.41
CA ASN A 423 5.04 -7.42 -0.41
C ASN A 423 6.24 -6.86 0.39
N HIS A 424 6.28 -7.06 1.71
CA HIS A 424 7.47 -6.75 2.52
C HIS A 424 8.63 -7.72 2.18
N PRO A 425 9.83 -7.21 1.91
CA PRO A 425 11.01 -8.06 1.71
C PRO A 425 11.42 -8.72 3.04
N PRO A 426 12.09 -9.89 3.04
CA PRO A 426 12.34 -10.67 4.27
C PRO A 426 13.27 -9.99 5.30
N GLU A 427 14.03 -8.97 4.88
CA GLU A 427 14.78 -8.07 5.76
C GLU A 427 13.91 -7.07 6.53
N TYR A 428 12.61 -6.99 6.24
CA TYR A 428 11.60 -6.28 7.04
C TYR A 428 10.89 -7.30 7.95
N ASN A 429 11.45 -7.47 9.16
CA ASN A 429 11.08 -8.54 10.09
C ASN A 429 11.22 -8.08 11.56
N ILE A 430 10.65 -8.85 12.48
CA ILE A 430 10.61 -8.55 13.91
C ILE A 430 11.95 -8.87 14.58
N HIS A 431 12.58 -10.01 14.27
CA HIS A 431 13.82 -10.48 14.91
C HIS A 431 15.00 -9.51 14.75
N ASP A 432 15.21 -8.99 13.54
CA ASP A 432 16.29 -8.07 13.20
C ASP A 432 15.92 -6.61 13.55
N GLY A 433 14.73 -6.38 14.14
CA GLY A 433 14.27 -5.08 14.66
C GLY A 433 13.86 -4.06 13.59
N THR A 434 13.68 -4.48 12.33
CA THR A 434 13.44 -3.59 11.19
C THR A 434 11.96 -3.29 10.94
N ALA A 435 11.05 -4.18 11.34
CA ALA A 435 9.61 -3.98 11.26
C ALA A 435 9.10 -3.08 12.39
N THR A 436 9.13 -1.76 12.19
CA THR A 436 8.63 -0.76 13.16
C THR A 436 7.12 -0.52 13.08
N THR A 437 6.48 -0.89 11.97
CA THR A 437 5.02 -0.85 11.75
C THR A 437 4.55 -2.09 11.00
N TYR A 438 3.25 -2.41 11.06
CA TYR A 438 2.64 -3.53 10.31
C TYR A 438 3.33 -4.89 10.57
N GLN A 439 3.72 -5.14 11.82
CA GLN A 439 4.47 -6.32 12.25
C GLN A 439 3.73 -7.63 11.97
N GLU A 440 2.40 -7.58 11.93
CA GLU A 440 1.52 -8.69 11.56
C GLU A 440 1.72 -9.18 10.11
N LEU A 441 2.26 -8.34 9.23
CA LEU A 441 2.52 -8.62 7.81
C LEU A 441 4.04 -8.70 7.53
N THR A 442 4.71 -9.58 8.26
CA THR A 442 6.15 -9.90 8.15
C THR A 442 6.36 -11.41 7.95
N ILE A 443 7.57 -11.84 7.60
CA ILE A 443 7.91 -13.29 7.45
C ILE A 443 7.99 -14.03 8.80
N ASP A 444 7.95 -13.29 9.91
CA ASP A 444 8.13 -13.76 11.28
C ASP A 444 7.08 -13.22 12.26
N SER A 445 5.91 -12.81 11.75
CA SER A 445 4.79 -12.30 12.55
C SER A 445 4.30 -13.29 13.61
N TYR A 446 4.67 -14.58 13.49
CA TYR A 446 4.50 -15.59 14.52
C TYR A 446 5.14 -15.22 15.88
N GLN A 447 6.13 -14.32 15.93
CA GLN A 447 6.68 -13.84 17.20
C GLN A 447 5.63 -13.09 18.04
N LEU A 448 4.65 -12.42 17.41
CA LEU A 448 3.51 -11.80 18.09
C LEU A 448 2.60 -12.85 18.76
N GLU A 449 2.50 -14.04 18.17
CA GLU A 449 1.75 -15.17 18.73
C GLU A 449 2.55 -15.90 19.82
N LEU A 450 3.86 -16.06 19.64
CA LEU A 450 4.75 -16.62 20.66
C LEU A 450 4.82 -15.75 21.93
N GLU A 451 4.89 -14.42 21.79
CA GLU A 451 4.79 -13.47 22.91
C GLU A 451 3.46 -13.67 23.65
N ARG A 452 2.36 -13.83 22.91
CA ARG A 452 1.03 -14.02 23.47
C ARG A 452 0.88 -15.37 24.18
N LEU A 453 1.43 -16.44 23.63
CA LEU A 453 1.50 -17.74 24.31
C LEU A 453 2.36 -17.68 25.58
N ALA A 454 3.50 -16.98 25.54
CA ALA A 454 4.38 -16.75 26.68
C ALA A 454 3.68 -15.94 27.80
N ALA A 455 2.87 -14.94 27.45
CA ALA A 455 2.07 -14.17 28.42
C ALA A 455 1.06 -15.03 29.21
N HIS A 456 0.56 -16.13 28.64
CA HIS A 456 -0.24 -17.15 29.34
C HIS A 456 0.61 -18.32 29.90
N GLY A 457 1.92 -18.14 30.02
CA GLY A 457 2.85 -19.13 30.58
C GLY A 457 3.23 -20.29 29.66
N ARG A 458 2.84 -20.25 28.37
CA ARG A 458 3.20 -21.28 27.38
C ARG A 458 4.43 -20.87 26.58
N VAL A 459 5.58 -20.88 27.27
CA VAL A 459 6.89 -20.53 26.73
C VAL A 459 7.53 -21.68 25.92
N GLY A 460 8.61 -21.37 25.19
CA GLY A 460 9.49 -22.37 24.56
C GLY A 460 8.85 -23.19 23.44
N VAL A 461 7.86 -22.62 22.74
CA VAL A 461 7.10 -23.28 21.68
C VAL A 461 7.86 -23.23 20.36
N GLN A 462 7.95 -24.34 19.64
CA GLN A 462 8.39 -24.35 18.25
C GLN A 462 7.22 -24.10 17.31
N VAL A 463 7.47 -23.34 16.23
CA VAL A 463 6.50 -23.04 15.18
C VAL A 463 6.75 -23.88 13.92
N LEU A 464 5.68 -24.32 13.27
CA LEU A 464 5.70 -24.81 11.90
C LEU A 464 4.94 -23.78 11.05
N LEU A 465 5.64 -23.11 10.14
CA LEU A 465 5.01 -22.23 9.16
C LEU A 465 4.34 -23.14 8.14
N THR A 466 3.04 -23.38 8.30
CA THR A 466 2.34 -24.38 7.50
C THR A 466 1.82 -23.80 6.18
N GLU A 467 1.61 -22.49 6.12
CA GLU A 467 1.32 -21.70 4.92
C GLU A 467 2.09 -20.38 5.03
N THR A 468 2.67 -19.87 3.94
CA THR A 468 3.41 -18.59 3.88
C THR A 468 3.80 -18.32 2.43
N GLY A 469 4.10 -17.08 2.05
CA GLY A 469 4.71 -16.77 0.76
C GLY A 469 4.41 -15.38 0.22
N TYR A 470 4.55 -15.24 -1.10
CA TYR A 470 4.33 -14.00 -1.83
C TYR A 470 3.45 -14.26 -3.06
N ALA A 471 2.26 -13.67 -3.11
CA ALA A 471 1.37 -13.75 -4.26
C ALA A 471 1.85 -12.83 -5.40
N LEU A 472 1.74 -13.26 -6.66
CA LEU A 472 1.99 -12.39 -7.81
C LEU A 472 1.01 -11.21 -7.84
N GLY A 473 1.54 -10.01 -8.15
CA GLY A 473 0.78 -8.76 -8.22
C GLY A 473 0.56 -8.06 -6.87
N GLN A 474 0.92 -8.71 -5.75
CA GLN A 474 0.72 -8.19 -4.40
C GLN A 474 1.43 -6.83 -4.19
N SER A 475 0.68 -5.80 -3.78
CA SER A 475 1.11 -4.40 -3.84
C SER A 475 0.72 -3.56 -2.62
N ASN A 476 0.68 -4.17 -1.44
CA ASN A 476 0.24 -3.51 -0.20
C ASN A 476 1.04 -2.25 0.14
N PHE A 477 2.37 -2.40 0.18
CA PHE A 477 3.31 -1.52 0.84
C PHE A 477 4.18 -0.72 -0.14
N VAL A 478 3.71 -0.49 -1.38
CA VAL A 478 4.39 0.44 -2.32
C VAL A 478 4.40 1.87 -1.74
N PHE A 479 3.46 2.21 -0.85
CA PHE A 479 3.47 3.44 -0.04
C PHE A 479 4.59 3.52 1.03
N GLN A 480 5.34 2.44 1.24
CA GLN A 480 6.61 2.39 1.98
C GLN A 480 7.82 2.20 1.04
N GLY A 481 7.61 2.22 -0.28
CA GLY A 481 8.64 2.08 -1.31
C GLY A 481 8.86 0.65 -1.81
N TYR A 482 8.21 -0.36 -1.24
CA TYR A 482 8.42 -1.76 -1.63
C TYR A 482 7.69 -2.10 -2.94
N PRO A 483 8.36 -2.70 -3.95
CA PRO A 483 7.77 -2.96 -5.25
C PRO A 483 6.59 -3.94 -5.18
N PRO A 484 5.61 -3.88 -6.11
CA PRO A 484 4.66 -4.96 -6.30
C PRO A 484 5.38 -6.29 -6.55
N ILE A 485 4.82 -7.41 -6.09
CA ILE A 485 5.43 -8.72 -6.30
C ILE A 485 5.36 -9.14 -7.77
N ASP A 486 6.53 -9.43 -8.34
CA ASP A 486 6.71 -10.02 -9.66
C ASP A 486 7.44 -11.38 -9.54
N GLU A 487 7.67 -12.06 -10.65
CA GLU A 487 8.35 -13.37 -10.64
C GLU A 487 9.77 -13.31 -10.05
N ALA A 488 10.52 -12.23 -10.29
CA ALA A 488 11.92 -12.11 -9.94
C ALA A 488 12.10 -11.71 -8.47
N ASN A 489 11.34 -10.73 -7.98
CA ASN A 489 11.39 -10.35 -6.57
C ASN A 489 10.75 -11.42 -5.67
N ARG A 490 9.70 -12.12 -6.10
CA ARG A 490 9.17 -13.32 -5.43
C ARG A 490 10.24 -14.39 -5.24
N ALA A 491 10.97 -14.69 -6.32
CA ALA A 491 12.04 -15.69 -6.32
C ALA A 491 13.22 -15.30 -5.42
N ASP A 492 13.62 -14.02 -5.41
CA ASP A 492 14.63 -13.49 -4.48
C ASP A 492 14.16 -13.54 -3.01
N TYR A 493 12.97 -13.00 -2.73
CA TYR A 493 12.45 -12.87 -1.37
C TYR A 493 12.27 -14.24 -0.70
N ILE A 494 11.66 -15.23 -1.37
CA ILE A 494 11.53 -16.56 -0.79
C ILE A 494 12.88 -17.27 -0.62
N SER A 495 13.82 -17.04 -1.54
CA SER A 495 15.17 -17.61 -1.46
C SER A 495 15.95 -17.03 -0.28
N ARG A 496 15.83 -15.73 -0.02
CA ARG A 496 16.48 -15.08 1.14
C ARG A 496 15.76 -15.39 2.44
N ALA A 497 14.43 -15.48 2.46
CA ALA A 497 13.68 -15.94 3.64
C ALA A 497 14.14 -17.34 4.09
N LEU A 498 14.25 -18.30 3.15
CA LEU A 498 14.76 -19.66 3.41
C LEU A 498 16.24 -19.68 3.81
N ARG A 499 17.11 -18.94 3.10
CA ARG A 499 18.57 -19.00 3.27
C ARG A 499 19.11 -18.16 4.42
N ASP A 500 18.60 -16.94 4.59
CA ASP A 500 19.20 -15.89 5.42
C ASP A 500 18.38 -15.54 6.68
N HIS A 501 17.12 -15.98 6.78
CA HIS A 501 16.21 -15.62 7.89
C HIS A 501 15.71 -16.86 8.66
N TRP A 502 14.75 -17.61 8.13
CA TRP A 502 14.20 -18.81 8.78
C TRP A 502 15.29 -19.87 9.11
N SER A 503 16.39 -19.90 8.36
CA SER A 503 17.57 -20.73 8.63
C SER A 503 18.26 -20.43 9.96
N ARG A 504 18.29 -19.15 10.39
CA ARG A 504 18.93 -18.68 11.63
C ARG A 504 18.09 -18.96 12.87
N TRP A 505 16.76 -19.00 12.72
CA TRP A 505 15.84 -19.00 13.84
C TRP A 505 15.55 -20.44 14.34
N PRO A 506 15.83 -20.76 15.62
CA PRO A 506 15.77 -22.13 16.16
C PRO A 506 14.36 -22.62 16.50
N GLU A 507 13.42 -21.71 16.78
CA GLU A 507 12.02 -22.01 17.06
C GLU A 507 11.23 -22.37 15.80
N VAL A 508 11.65 -21.92 14.62
CA VAL A 508 11.16 -22.41 13.32
C VAL A 508 11.55 -23.87 13.14
N LEU A 509 10.61 -24.78 13.36
CA LEU A 509 10.77 -26.21 13.11
C LEU A 509 10.79 -26.53 11.61
N GLY A 510 10.00 -25.80 10.83
CA GLY A 510 9.87 -25.99 9.39
C GLY A 510 8.97 -24.95 8.72
N VAL A 511 9.03 -24.91 7.39
CA VAL A 511 8.31 -23.96 6.53
C VAL A 511 7.74 -24.68 5.31
N CYS A 512 6.45 -24.53 5.07
CA CYS A 512 5.72 -25.03 3.91
C CYS A 512 5.11 -23.86 3.14
N PRO A 513 5.80 -23.29 2.14
CA PRO A 513 5.26 -22.19 1.36
C PRO A 513 4.00 -22.60 0.58
N PHE A 514 3.07 -21.66 0.46
CA PHE A 514 1.82 -21.79 -0.28
C PHE A 514 2.03 -21.23 -1.72
N GLU A 515 1.83 -22.00 -2.79
CA GLU A 515 1.71 -23.47 -2.81
C GLU A 515 2.26 -24.10 -4.10
N LEU A 516 2.47 -25.42 -4.08
CA LEU A 516 3.19 -26.11 -5.15
C LEU A 516 2.48 -26.04 -6.51
N VAL A 517 1.20 -26.44 -6.55
CA VAL A 517 0.31 -26.34 -7.72
C VAL A 517 -1.13 -26.72 -7.37
N ASP A 518 -2.06 -25.82 -7.64
CA ASP A 518 -3.49 -26.14 -7.72
C ASP A 518 -3.80 -26.92 -9.03
N PRO A 519 -4.46 -28.11 -8.98
CA PRO A 519 -4.85 -28.86 -10.18
C PRO A 519 -5.80 -28.12 -11.13
N PHE A 520 -6.42 -27.01 -10.71
CA PHE A 520 -7.38 -26.22 -11.48
C PHE A 520 -6.93 -24.78 -11.76
N GLY A 521 -5.83 -24.29 -11.14
CA GLY A 521 -5.33 -22.92 -11.31
C GLY A 521 -6.25 -21.83 -10.74
N VAL A 522 -7.10 -22.15 -9.77
CA VAL A 522 -7.86 -21.18 -8.98
C VAL A 522 -6.91 -20.33 -8.15
N TRP A 523 -5.85 -20.89 -7.58
CA TRP A 523 -4.89 -20.20 -6.69
C TRP A 523 -3.57 -19.76 -7.36
N HIS A 524 -3.53 -19.68 -8.70
CA HIS A 524 -2.33 -19.50 -9.53
C HIS A 524 -1.42 -18.28 -9.23
N VAL A 525 -1.84 -17.32 -8.40
CA VAL A 525 -0.95 -16.24 -7.92
C VAL A 525 0.08 -16.74 -6.89
N TRP A 526 -0.23 -17.85 -6.21
CA TRP A 526 0.63 -18.53 -5.25
C TRP A 526 1.43 -19.70 -5.85
N ASP A 527 0.94 -20.29 -6.95
CA ASP A 527 1.53 -21.47 -7.62
C ASP A 527 3.07 -21.34 -7.80
N TRP A 528 3.78 -22.42 -7.48
CA TRP A 528 5.20 -22.61 -7.83
C TRP A 528 5.36 -23.33 -9.17
N LEU A 529 4.36 -24.12 -9.56
CA LEU A 529 4.22 -24.74 -10.87
C LEU A 529 2.83 -24.44 -11.42
N TYR A 530 2.74 -24.06 -12.69
CA TYR A 530 1.44 -23.97 -13.37
C TYR A 530 0.79 -25.37 -13.45
N PRO A 531 -0.55 -25.48 -13.57
CA PRO A 531 -1.27 -26.76 -13.70
C PRO A 531 -0.78 -27.68 -14.84
N GLY A 532 -0.13 -27.12 -15.86
CA GLY A 532 0.52 -27.85 -16.97
C GLY A 532 1.96 -28.35 -16.69
N GLY A 533 2.51 -28.12 -15.50
CA GLY A 533 3.86 -28.54 -15.10
C GLY A 533 5.00 -27.60 -15.54
N ALA A 534 4.68 -26.42 -16.08
CA ALA A 534 5.65 -25.35 -16.28
C ALA A 534 6.03 -24.71 -14.93
N ARG A 535 7.24 -24.14 -14.83
CA ARG A 535 7.81 -23.60 -13.58
C ARG A 535 7.67 -22.09 -13.49
N HIS A 536 7.36 -21.57 -12.30
CA HIS A 536 7.55 -20.17 -11.94
C HIS A 536 9.01 -19.93 -11.49
N GLN A 537 9.48 -18.67 -11.49
CA GLN A 537 10.89 -18.37 -11.18
C GLN A 537 11.28 -18.79 -9.76
N GLN A 538 10.35 -18.70 -8.80
CA GLN A 538 10.57 -19.16 -7.42
C GLN A 538 10.93 -20.65 -7.31
N TYR A 539 10.38 -21.51 -8.18
CA TYR A 539 10.69 -22.93 -8.19
C TYR A 539 12.15 -23.16 -8.59
N ASP A 540 12.59 -22.60 -9.73
CA ASP A 540 13.95 -22.80 -10.23
C ASP A 540 15.01 -22.07 -9.37
N ALA A 541 14.65 -20.96 -8.71
CA ALA A 541 15.52 -20.31 -7.73
C ALA A 541 15.75 -21.20 -6.50
N VAL A 542 14.68 -21.70 -5.86
CA VAL A 542 14.80 -22.55 -4.66
C VAL A 542 15.43 -23.92 -4.99
N ALA A 543 15.16 -24.49 -6.17
CA ALA A 543 15.85 -25.67 -6.69
C ALA A 543 17.37 -25.49 -6.88
N SER A 544 17.88 -24.27 -6.80
CA SER A 544 19.31 -23.94 -6.91
C SER A 544 19.99 -23.59 -5.58
N LEU A 545 19.23 -23.57 -4.47
CA LEU A 545 19.76 -23.25 -3.13
C LEU A 545 20.46 -24.45 -2.50
N ASP A 546 21.52 -24.17 -1.75
CA ASP A 546 22.09 -25.13 -0.80
C ASP A 546 21.19 -25.16 0.45
N MET A 547 20.26 -26.12 0.49
CA MET A 547 19.34 -26.35 1.60
C MET A 547 19.94 -27.23 2.71
N THR A 548 21.28 -27.37 2.76
CA THR A 548 21.99 -28.06 3.85
C THR A 548 21.63 -27.44 5.20
N PRO A 549 21.21 -28.22 6.21
CA PRO A 549 20.80 -27.68 7.52
C PRO A 549 21.89 -26.87 8.21
N VAL A 550 21.68 -25.57 8.31
CA VAL A 550 22.47 -24.67 9.16
C VAL A 550 22.04 -24.86 10.62
N LEU A 551 23.02 -24.90 11.54
CA LEU A 551 22.78 -24.92 12.97
C LEU A 551 22.29 -23.55 13.45
N ALA A 552 21.00 -23.46 13.74
CA ALA A 552 20.43 -22.38 14.56
C ALA A 552 20.66 -22.71 16.04
N LYS A 553 21.25 -21.80 16.81
CA LYS A 553 21.44 -21.98 18.26
C LYS A 553 20.20 -21.46 19.00
N GLY A 554 19.71 -22.23 19.98
CA GLY A 554 18.70 -21.74 20.92
C GLY A 554 19.30 -20.65 21.81
N GLU A 555 18.56 -19.59 22.10
CA GLU A 555 19.08 -18.40 22.80
C GLU A 555 18.23 -18.03 24.03
N LEU A 556 18.90 -17.82 25.15
CA LEU A 556 18.35 -17.17 26.35
C LEU A 556 19.05 -15.82 26.52
N VAL A 557 18.28 -14.74 26.56
CA VAL A 557 18.78 -13.38 26.87
C VAL A 557 18.24 -12.95 28.24
N VAL A 558 19.12 -12.43 29.10
CA VAL A 558 18.76 -11.73 30.35
C VAL A 558 19.34 -10.32 30.29
N SER A 559 18.49 -9.33 30.08
CA SER A 559 18.84 -7.90 30.00
C SER A 559 18.41 -7.17 31.26
N PHE A 560 19.23 -6.23 31.75
CA PHE A 560 18.94 -5.47 32.98
C PHE A 560 19.76 -4.19 33.12
N ARG A 561 19.23 -3.22 33.88
CA ARG A 561 19.87 -1.91 34.12
C ARG A 561 20.62 -1.86 35.45
N VAL A 562 21.77 -1.21 35.44
CA VAL A 562 22.64 -1.01 36.61
C VAL A 562 23.08 0.44 36.69
N ARG A 563 23.13 1.00 37.89
CA ARG A 563 23.76 2.29 38.17
C ARG A 563 25.24 2.10 38.51
N ALA A 564 26.09 2.86 37.82
CA ALA A 564 27.53 2.88 38.01
C ALA A 564 27.93 3.42 39.39
N ALA A 565 29.12 3.02 39.85
CA ALA A 565 29.69 3.47 41.12
C ALA A 565 29.88 5.01 41.20
N ASP A 566 29.87 5.53 42.43
CA ASP A 566 30.12 6.94 42.73
C ASP A 566 31.61 7.34 42.64
N GLN A 567 32.50 6.44 42.20
CA GLN A 567 33.94 6.66 42.09
C GLN A 567 34.42 6.40 40.65
N PRO A 568 35.32 7.24 40.08
CA PRO A 568 35.90 6.99 38.77
C PRO A 568 36.85 5.78 38.80
N GLY A 569 36.79 4.93 37.76
CA GLY A 569 37.61 3.72 37.70
C GLY A 569 37.26 2.81 36.52
N SER A 570 38.00 1.71 36.41
CA SER A 570 37.76 0.63 35.45
C SER A 570 37.23 -0.58 36.21
N TYR A 571 35.99 -0.97 35.94
CA TYR A 571 35.23 -1.93 36.75
C TYR A 571 34.89 -3.17 35.93
N GLY A 572 35.41 -4.32 36.34
CA GLY A 572 35.04 -5.64 35.80
C GLY A 572 34.13 -6.40 36.76
N GLY A 573 33.38 -7.35 36.21
CA GLY A 573 32.52 -8.28 36.96
C GLY A 573 32.66 -9.70 36.41
N ARG A 574 31.77 -10.61 36.83
CA ARG A 574 31.70 -11.98 36.29
C ARG A 574 30.26 -12.44 36.14
N VAL A 575 29.99 -13.20 35.07
CA VAL A 575 28.78 -14.02 34.95
C VAL A 575 29.15 -15.50 35.06
N GLU A 576 28.39 -16.23 35.87
CA GLU A 576 28.48 -17.68 36.04
C GLU A 576 27.10 -18.31 35.82
N VAL A 577 27.05 -19.48 35.19
CA VAL A 577 25.80 -20.19 34.85
C VAL A 577 25.89 -21.59 35.42
N VAL A 578 24.93 -21.95 36.29
CA VAL A 578 24.92 -23.23 37.01
C VAL A 578 23.63 -24.01 36.73
N SER A 579 23.70 -25.34 36.80
CA SER A 579 22.54 -26.23 36.71
C SER A 579 21.70 -26.22 37.99
N SER A 580 20.52 -26.85 37.91
CA SER A 580 19.70 -27.26 39.06
C SER A 580 20.40 -28.23 40.02
N SER A 581 21.40 -29.00 39.56
CA SER A 581 22.29 -29.80 40.43
C SER A 581 23.39 -28.98 41.12
N GLY A 582 23.57 -27.71 40.73
CA GLY A 582 24.59 -26.81 41.27
C GLY A 582 25.96 -26.91 40.60
N ASP A 583 26.07 -27.64 39.49
CA ASP A 583 27.28 -27.76 38.68
C ASP A 583 27.49 -26.52 37.81
N LEU A 584 28.73 -26.08 37.63
CA LEU A 584 29.08 -24.93 36.77
C LEU A 584 29.07 -25.36 35.29
N LEU A 585 28.26 -24.68 34.47
CA LEU A 585 28.01 -25.01 33.06
C LEU A 585 28.78 -24.11 32.09
N ALA A 586 28.97 -22.85 32.47
CA ALA A 586 29.77 -21.83 31.79
C ALA A 586 30.06 -20.65 32.73
N TRP A 587 31.11 -19.88 32.45
CA TRP A 587 31.33 -18.56 33.04
C TRP A 587 32.17 -17.67 32.12
N VAL A 588 32.06 -16.35 32.29
CA VAL A 588 32.85 -15.35 31.58
C VAL A 588 33.11 -14.11 32.45
N ASP A 589 34.32 -13.57 32.38
CA ASP A 589 34.64 -12.28 32.99
C ASP A 589 34.10 -11.13 32.11
N VAL A 590 33.42 -10.17 32.72
CA VAL A 590 32.65 -9.11 32.04
C VAL A 590 33.59 -8.01 31.51
N PRO A 591 33.37 -7.48 30.28
CA PRO A 591 34.16 -6.37 29.74
C PRO A 591 34.21 -5.15 30.69
N PRO A 592 35.38 -4.52 30.89
CA PRO A 592 35.56 -3.53 31.96
C PRO A 592 34.89 -2.19 31.65
N VAL A 593 33.84 -1.85 32.39
CA VAL A 593 33.11 -0.59 32.30
C VAL A 593 33.99 0.56 32.80
N GLN A 594 34.12 1.61 32.00
CA GLN A 594 34.87 2.81 32.38
C GLN A 594 33.93 3.82 33.03
N VAL A 595 34.07 4.05 34.34
CA VAL A 595 33.36 5.10 35.06
C VAL A 595 34.25 6.34 35.10
N VAL A 596 33.80 7.42 34.48
CA VAL A 596 34.51 8.71 34.49
C VAL A 596 33.91 9.65 35.54
N GLY A 597 34.77 10.44 36.17
CA GLY A 597 34.31 11.51 37.06
C GLY A 597 33.55 12.58 36.29
N LEU A 598 32.63 13.26 36.98
CA LEU A 598 32.00 14.47 36.45
C LEU A 598 33.11 15.44 36.00
N PRO A 599 33.02 16.03 34.78
CA PRO A 599 33.98 17.05 34.37
C PRO A 599 33.95 18.21 35.37
N PRO A 600 35.11 18.82 35.70
CA PRO A 600 35.14 19.91 36.67
C PRO A 600 34.25 21.04 36.18
N THR A 601 33.20 21.34 36.95
CA THR A 601 32.20 22.34 36.58
C THR A 601 32.89 23.66 36.25
N SER A 602 32.83 24.06 34.98
CA SER A 602 33.43 25.30 34.52
C SER A 602 32.78 26.47 35.26
N THR A 603 33.51 27.10 36.19
CA THR A 603 33.14 28.40 36.75
C THR A 603 32.85 29.34 35.57
N PRO A 604 31.70 30.04 35.54
CA PRO A 604 31.28 30.83 34.39
C PRO A 604 32.23 32.00 34.15
N THR A 605 33.25 31.76 33.32
CA THR A 605 34.08 32.81 32.74
C THR A 605 33.20 33.56 31.74
N VAL A 606 32.98 34.85 31.97
CA VAL A 606 32.26 35.73 31.04
C VAL A 606 33.14 35.99 29.82
N THR A 607 33.22 35.00 28.94
CA THR A 607 33.65 35.16 27.56
C THR A 607 32.48 35.73 26.78
N ALA A 608 32.71 36.79 25.99
CA ALA A 608 31.67 37.38 25.17
C ALA A 608 31.04 36.31 24.25
N THR A 609 29.72 36.36 24.11
CA THR A 609 28.94 35.50 23.21
C THR A 609 29.62 35.47 21.84
N PRO A 610 29.78 34.31 21.18
CA PRO A 610 30.07 34.32 19.75
C PRO A 610 28.95 35.12 19.10
N ILE A 611 29.30 36.25 18.47
CA ILE A 611 28.32 37.04 17.70
C ILE A 611 27.71 36.05 16.71
N ALA A 612 26.39 35.87 16.81
CA ALA A 612 25.70 35.02 15.86
C ALA A 612 26.06 35.50 14.46
N THR A 613 26.56 34.59 13.60
CA THR A 613 26.34 34.76 12.17
C THR A 613 24.88 35.13 12.04
N PRO A 614 24.52 36.31 11.49
CA PRO A 614 23.13 36.68 11.45
C PRO A 614 22.41 35.62 10.64
N THR A 615 21.60 34.81 11.34
CA THR A 615 20.38 34.27 10.77
C THR A 615 19.78 35.44 10.02
N LEU A 616 19.52 35.29 8.72
CA LEU A 616 18.78 36.31 8.00
C LEU A 616 17.50 36.49 8.80
N SER A 617 17.36 37.64 9.46
CA SER A 617 16.05 38.10 9.88
C SER A 617 15.16 37.95 8.64
N PRO A 618 13.89 37.55 8.77
CA PRO A 618 12.96 37.83 7.70
C PRO A 618 13.09 39.32 7.43
N THR A 619 13.68 39.67 6.28
CA THR A 619 13.65 41.05 5.78
C THR A 619 12.18 41.43 5.86
N PRO A 620 11.79 42.51 6.55
CA PRO A 620 10.39 42.87 6.60
C PRO A 620 9.94 43.01 5.15
N SER A 621 9.13 42.05 4.69
CA SER A 621 8.70 42.01 3.30
C SER A 621 8.08 43.36 3.02
N VAL A 622 8.68 44.09 2.08
CA VAL A 622 8.22 45.43 1.72
C VAL A 622 6.75 45.27 1.38
N THR A 623 5.87 45.77 2.26
CA THR A 623 4.45 45.42 2.24
C THR A 623 3.93 45.64 0.82
N PRO A 624 3.53 44.57 0.09
CA PRO A 624 3.33 44.69 -1.35
C PRO A 624 2.37 45.84 -1.65
N VAL A 625 2.84 46.82 -2.41
CA VAL A 625 2.03 47.99 -2.74
C VAL A 625 1.13 47.56 -3.88
N CYS A 626 -0.11 47.25 -3.50
CA CYS A 626 -1.17 46.87 -4.40
C CYS A 626 -1.88 48.13 -4.92
N TYR A 627 -2.21 48.15 -6.20
CA TYR A 627 -3.01 49.21 -6.81
C TYR A 627 -4.09 48.63 -7.75
N PRO A 628 -5.29 49.24 -7.81
CA PRO A 628 -6.38 48.78 -8.67
C PRO A 628 -6.07 49.06 -10.14
N VAL A 629 -6.42 48.13 -11.03
CA VAL A 629 -6.30 48.31 -12.49
C VAL A 629 -7.60 48.22 -13.28
N LEU A 630 -8.72 47.80 -12.67
CA LEU A 630 -10.03 47.89 -13.31
C LEU A 630 -10.55 49.33 -13.28
N VAL A 631 -11.03 49.81 -14.44
CA VAL A 631 -11.84 51.01 -14.54
C VAL A 631 -13.30 50.62 -14.30
N ASN A 632 -14.05 51.46 -13.57
CA ASN A 632 -15.50 51.27 -13.39
C ASN A 632 -15.88 49.91 -12.74
N GLY A 633 -15.15 49.52 -11.69
CA GLY A 633 -15.34 48.25 -10.98
C GLY A 633 -16.73 48.04 -10.36
N GLY A 634 -17.35 49.10 -9.85
CA GLY A 634 -18.75 49.11 -9.40
C GLY A 634 -19.79 49.37 -10.51
N PHE A 635 -19.39 49.27 -11.79
CA PHE A 635 -20.28 49.34 -12.97
C PHE A 635 -21.13 50.62 -13.16
N GLU A 636 -20.95 51.66 -12.35
CA GLU A 636 -21.74 52.91 -12.30
C GLU A 636 -21.70 53.79 -13.57
N ASP A 637 -20.72 53.63 -14.46
CA ASP A 637 -20.65 54.29 -15.78
C ASP A 637 -20.75 53.29 -16.94
N ASP A 638 -21.06 53.73 -18.16
CA ASP A 638 -21.16 52.85 -19.33
C ASP A 638 -19.78 52.47 -19.93
N GLY A 639 -18.69 53.10 -19.46
CA GLY A 639 -17.31 52.81 -19.88
C GLY A 639 -16.62 51.63 -19.18
N GLY A 640 -15.41 51.30 -19.64
CA GLY A 640 -14.52 50.30 -19.04
C GLY A 640 -14.80 48.85 -19.47
N TRP A 641 -16.07 48.43 -19.52
CA TRP A 641 -16.47 47.04 -19.79
C TRP A 641 -16.88 46.81 -21.25
N GLU A 642 -16.47 45.66 -21.80
CA GLU A 642 -17.02 45.09 -23.03
C GLU A 642 -18.13 44.10 -22.64
N LEU A 643 -19.36 44.38 -23.08
CA LEU A 643 -20.49 43.45 -23.02
C LEU A 643 -20.66 42.82 -24.42
N PRO A 644 -20.25 41.57 -24.66
CA PRO A 644 -20.26 41.00 -26.00
C PRO A 644 -21.68 40.71 -26.50
N ASN A 645 -21.87 40.77 -27.83
CA ASN A 645 -23.13 40.38 -28.46
C ASN A 645 -23.23 38.83 -28.52
N THR A 646 -23.68 38.25 -27.41
CA THR A 646 -23.95 36.82 -27.23
C THR A 646 -25.41 36.47 -27.59
N VAL A 647 -25.86 35.25 -27.27
CA VAL A 647 -27.26 34.82 -27.44
C VAL A 647 -28.19 35.51 -26.42
N HIS A 648 -27.69 35.80 -25.21
CA HIS A 648 -28.36 36.65 -24.22
C HIS A 648 -27.36 37.68 -23.69
N PRO A 649 -27.21 38.86 -24.35
CA PRO A 649 -26.20 39.85 -23.97
C PRO A 649 -26.37 40.33 -22.53
N ALA A 650 -25.24 40.61 -21.86
CA ALA A 650 -25.24 41.17 -20.52
C ALA A 650 -25.80 42.60 -20.50
N THR A 651 -26.29 43.05 -19.34
CA THR A 651 -26.83 44.41 -19.17
C THR A 651 -26.45 45.00 -17.81
N TYR A 652 -26.28 46.32 -17.75
CA TYR A 652 -26.35 47.04 -16.48
C TYR A 652 -27.79 47.00 -15.94
N THR A 653 -27.96 46.98 -14.62
CA THR A 653 -29.29 46.92 -13.99
C THR A 653 -29.36 47.60 -12.62
N GLU A 654 -30.44 48.34 -12.38
CA GLU A 654 -30.73 48.96 -11.08
C GLU A 654 -31.47 47.99 -10.13
N THR A 655 -32.02 46.88 -10.65
CA THR A 655 -32.97 46.00 -9.93
C THR A 655 -32.36 45.33 -8.71
N LEU A 656 -31.11 44.89 -8.82
CA LEU A 656 -30.34 44.29 -7.74
C LEU A 656 -28.89 44.78 -7.84
N ARG A 657 -28.34 45.20 -6.71
CA ARG A 657 -27.01 45.81 -6.57
C ARG A 657 -26.55 45.70 -5.12
N ARG A 658 -25.26 45.83 -4.88
CA ARG A 658 -24.59 45.72 -3.57
C ARG A 658 -24.20 47.10 -3.05
N GLN A 659 -23.68 47.98 -3.89
CA GLN A 659 -23.56 49.42 -3.62
C GLN A 659 -24.12 50.26 -4.79
N GLY A 660 -23.80 51.56 -4.85
CA GLY A 660 -24.14 52.43 -5.99
C GLY A 660 -25.63 52.52 -6.35
N VAL A 661 -25.89 52.76 -7.64
CA VAL A 661 -27.22 52.72 -8.26
C VAL A 661 -27.42 51.53 -9.22
N ARG A 662 -26.37 50.83 -9.65
CA ARG A 662 -26.50 49.70 -10.60
C ARG A 662 -25.37 48.66 -10.50
N SER A 663 -25.67 47.42 -10.92
CA SER A 663 -24.71 46.32 -11.09
C SER A 663 -24.68 45.85 -12.55
N VAL A 664 -23.82 44.87 -12.90
CA VAL A 664 -23.95 44.12 -14.17
C VAL A 664 -24.66 42.79 -13.94
N LEU A 665 -25.60 42.45 -14.83
CA LEU A 665 -26.27 41.16 -14.90
C LEU A 665 -25.74 40.35 -16.09
N VAL A 666 -25.30 39.13 -15.81
CA VAL A 666 -25.03 38.07 -16.80
C VAL A 666 -25.98 36.89 -16.57
N GLY A 667 -26.50 36.32 -17.65
CA GLY A 667 -27.43 35.20 -17.65
C GLY A 667 -28.90 35.63 -17.66
N VAL A 668 -29.80 34.65 -17.50
CA VAL A 668 -31.23 34.78 -17.80
C VAL A 668 -32.04 34.78 -16.50
N VAL A 669 -32.87 35.81 -16.28
CA VAL A 669 -33.67 35.98 -15.04
C VAL A 669 -35.15 36.18 -15.38
N GLY A 670 -36.02 35.34 -14.81
CA GLY A 670 -37.48 35.47 -14.95
C GLY A 670 -38.06 35.06 -16.30
N GLU A 671 -37.22 34.63 -17.25
CA GLU A 671 -37.61 34.00 -18.51
C GLU A 671 -37.46 32.46 -18.42
N ALA A 672 -37.97 31.74 -19.44
CA ALA A 672 -37.68 30.31 -19.57
C ALA A 672 -36.22 30.09 -19.98
N ASN A 673 -35.61 28.97 -19.58
CA ASN A 673 -34.25 28.64 -19.97
C ASN A 673 -34.16 28.32 -21.49
N TYR A 674 -33.06 28.73 -22.12
CA TYR A 674 -32.66 28.36 -23.48
C TYR A 674 -31.14 28.36 -23.62
N ALA A 675 -30.63 27.49 -24.49
CA ALA A 675 -29.20 27.36 -24.78
C ALA A 675 -28.59 28.73 -25.15
N SER A 676 -27.83 29.31 -24.23
CA SER A 676 -27.35 30.69 -24.32
C SER A 676 -26.11 30.94 -23.46
N TYR A 677 -25.41 32.01 -23.80
CA TYR A 677 -24.27 32.53 -23.07
C TYR A 677 -24.48 34.02 -22.85
N SER A 678 -23.92 34.54 -21.76
CA SER A 678 -24.00 35.95 -21.37
C SER A 678 -22.73 36.32 -20.62
N SER A 679 -22.10 37.46 -20.94
CA SER A 679 -20.79 37.79 -20.38
C SER A 679 -20.47 39.28 -20.34
N ALA A 680 -19.53 39.64 -19.48
CA ALA A 680 -18.94 40.97 -19.35
C ALA A 680 -17.43 40.82 -19.12
N ARG A 681 -16.60 41.59 -19.82
CA ARG A 681 -15.13 41.49 -19.72
C ARG A 681 -14.40 42.83 -19.78
N GLN A 682 -13.25 42.90 -19.13
CA GLN A 682 -12.34 44.05 -19.16
C GLN A 682 -10.89 43.58 -19.23
N ALA A 683 -10.07 44.32 -19.99
CA ALA A 683 -8.64 44.04 -20.13
C ALA A 683 -7.83 44.77 -19.06
N PHE A 684 -6.76 44.14 -18.58
CA PHE A 684 -5.74 44.76 -17.74
C PHE A 684 -4.34 44.25 -18.11
N GLN A 685 -3.31 45.00 -17.76
CA GLN A 685 -1.92 44.62 -18.02
C GLN A 685 -1.20 44.35 -16.70
N VAL A 686 -0.54 43.19 -16.61
CA VAL A 686 0.27 42.77 -15.46
C VAL A 686 1.73 43.17 -15.71
N PRO A 687 2.34 44.10 -14.94
CA PRO A 687 3.74 44.46 -15.14
C PRO A 687 4.70 43.31 -14.83
N ALA A 688 5.85 43.29 -15.49
CA ALA A 688 6.89 42.26 -15.29
C ALA A 688 7.52 42.27 -13.87
N SER A 689 7.24 43.30 -13.06
CA SER A 689 7.65 43.44 -11.66
C SER A 689 6.55 43.08 -10.65
N CYS A 690 5.39 42.60 -11.11
CA CYS A 690 4.29 42.19 -10.26
C CYS A 690 4.65 40.88 -9.52
N SER A 691 4.45 40.82 -8.20
CA SER A 691 4.62 39.58 -7.44
C SER A 691 3.38 38.69 -7.54
N SER A 692 2.20 39.29 -7.41
CA SER A 692 0.91 38.59 -7.40
C SER A 692 -0.22 39.47 -7.93
N VAL A 693 -1.23 38.83 -8.51
CA VAL A 693 -2.45 39.44 -9.03
C VAL A 693 -3.61 38.98 -8.16
N ARG A 694 -4.26 39.90 -7.46
CA ARG A 694 -5.43 39.60 -6.63
C ARG A 694 -6.69 40.10 -7.30
N ILE A 695 -7.62 39.19 -7.56
CA ILE A 695 -8.95 39.46 -8.12
C ILE A 695 -9.96 39.38 -6.98
N SER A 696 -10.85 40.37 -6.88
CA SER A 696 -12.00 40.29 -5.97
C SER A 696 -13.25 40.91 -6.56
N PHE A 697 -14.43 40.45 -6.13
CA PHE A 697 -15.72 40.95 -6.58
C PHE A 697 -16.83 40.51 -5.64
N TRP A 698 -17.97 41.21 -5.69
CA TRP A 698 -19.22 40.73 -5.10
C TRP A 698 -20.09 40.12 -6.19
N TYR A 699 -20.69 38.96 -5.92
CA TYR A 699 -21.62 38.29 -6.83
C TYR A 699 -22.91 37.89 -6.12
N TYR A 700 -24.00 37.82 -6.87
CA TYR A 700 -25.29 37.30 -6.41
C TYR A 700 -25.71 36.17 -7.36
N PRO A 701 -25.58 34.89 -6.94
CA PRO A 701 -25.85 33.74 -7.80
C PRO A 701 -27.34 33.37 -7.80
N VAL A 702 -27.86 33.03 -8.97
CA VAL A 702 -29.23 32.54 -9.20
C VAL A 702 -29.18 31.31 -10.11
N SER A 703 -29.71 30.18 -9.67
CA SER A 703 -29.82 28.94 -10.45
C SER A 703 -30.76 27.95 -9.76
N GLU A 704 -32.09 28.05 -9.98
CA GLU A 704 -33.10 27.20 -9.28
C GLU A 704 -32.92 25.69 -9.53
N ASP A 705 -32.02 25.34 -10.45
CA ASP A 705 -31.41 24.02 -10.60
C ASP A 705 -29.88 24.20 -10.64
N VAL A 706 -29.15 23.31 -9.95
CA VAL A 706 -27.68 23.32 -9.81
C VAL A 706 -27.01 22.09 -10.44
N ALA A 707 -27.74 21.33 -11.25
CA ALA A 707 -27.22 20.39 -12.24
C ALA A 707 -27.07 21.09 -13.61
N HIS A 708 -28.04 21.92 -13.98
CA HIS A 708 -28.08 22.69 -15.23
C HIS A 708 -27.50 24.10 -15.11
N GLY A 709 -26.93 24.61 -16.22
CA GLY A 709 -26.27 25.92 -16.30
C GLY A 709 -25.03 26.11 -15.40
N ARG A 710 -24.23 27.15 -15.64
CA ARG A 710 -22.98 27.43 -14.88
C ARG A 710 -22.75 28.93 -14.73
N GLN A 711 -22.27 29.34 -13.55
CA GLN A 711 -21.78 30.70 -13.29
C GLN A 711 -20.25 30.64 -13.18
N TYR A 712 -19.55 31.55 -13.86
CA TYR A 712 -18.10 31.45 -13.98
C TYR A 712 -17.38 32.79 -14.10
N VAL A 713 -16.09 32.76 -13.73
CA VAL A 713 -15.11 33.82 -14.01
C VAL A 713 -13.85 33.17 -14.58
N LEU A 714 -13.42 33.64 -15.74
CA LEU A 714 -12.23 33.13 -16.44
C LEU A 714 -11.18 34.24 -16.56
N LEU A 715 -9.90 33.83 -16.63
CA LEU A 715 -8.84 34.64 -17.23
C LEU A 715 -8.65 34.23 -18.69
N LEU A 716 -8.53 35.25 -19.54
CA LEU A 716 -8.22 35.11 -20.96
C LEU A 716 -6.93 35.85 -21.31
N ASP A 717 -6.22 35.38 -22.33
CA ASP A 717 -5.00 36.02 -22.85
C ASP A 717 -5.28 37.30 -23.67
N ALA A 718 -4.23 37.92 -24.22
CA ALA A 718 -4.32 39.11 -25.05
C ALA A 718 -5.20 38.92 -26.31
N ASP A 719 -5.23 37.72 -26.88
CA ASP A 719 -6.06 37.29 -28.02
C ASP A 719 -7.44 36.73 -27.56
N LYS A 720 -7.76 36.90 -26.27
CA LYS A 720 -8.97 36.47 -25.57
C LYS A 720 -9.21 34.95 -25.55
N GLN A 721 -8.16 34.13 -25.68
CA GLN A 721 -8.25 32.69 -25.51
C GLN A 721 -8.22 32.31 -24.03
N TYR A 722 -8.81 31.17 -23.66
CA TYR A 722 -8.83 30.69 -22.27
C TYR A 722 -7.43 30.40 -21.72
N LEU A 723 -7.10 30.97 -20.55
CA LEU A 723 -5.88 30.66 -19.80
C LEU A 723 -6.15 29.86 -18.53
N GLU A 724 -7.14 30.29 -17.74
CA GLU A 724 -7.44 29.70 -16.43
C GLU A 724 -8.87 29.98 -15.98
N THR A 725 -9.40 29.09 -15.14
CA THR A 725 -10.64 29.30 -14.39
C THR A 725 -10.31 30.00 -13.07
N VAL A 726 -10.93 31.16 -12.83
CA VAL A 726 -10.93 31.82 -11.51
C VAL A 726 -12.07 31.23 -10.67
N MET A 727 -13.29 31.18 -11.21
CA MET A 727 -14.45 30.62 -10.53
C MET A 727 -15.28 29.74 -11.48
N TRP A 728 -15.73 28.59 -11.00
CA TRP A 728 -16.67 27.70 -11.68
C TRP A 728 -17.64 27.10 -10.65
N ILE A 729 -18.91 27.53 -10.69
CA ILE A 729 -19.92 27.12 -9.71
C ILE A 729 -21.30 26.91 -10.37
N ALA A 730 -22.20 26.29 -9.62
CA ALA A 730 -23.64 26.32 -9.84
C ALA A 730 -24.32 26.52 -8.48
N SER A 731 -24.89 27.71 -8.25
CA SER A 731 -25.43 28.15 -6.95
C SER A 731 -26.73 28.94 -7.10
N ASP A 732 -27.63 28.79 -6.13
CA ASP A 732 -28.85 29.59 -5.93
C ASP A 732 -28.88 30.27 -4.56
N ALA A 733 -27.71 30.60 -4.00
CA ALA A 733 -27.60 31.14 -2.64
C ALA A 733 -28.39 32.45 -2.42
N ARG A 734 -28.73 33.19 -3.50
CA ARG A 734 -29.65 34.35 -3.48
C ARG A 734 -29.30 35.40 -2.43
N GLN A 735 -28.00 35.58 -2.22
CA GLN A 735 -27.39 36.56 -1.34
C GLN A 735 -26.15 37.15 -2.02
N TRP A 736 -25.69 38.31 -1.57
CA TRP A 736 -24.43 38.89 -2.04
C TRP A 736 -23.27 38.20 -1.33
N GLU A 737 -22.47 37.48 -2.11
CA GLU A 737 -21.29 36.75 -1.67
C GLU A 737 -20.02 37.47 -2.15
N PHE A 738 -18.97 37.45 -1.34
CA PHE A 738 -17.67 38.00 -1.70
C PHE A 738 -16.77 36.89 -2.25
N TYR A 739 -16.10 37.16 -3.36
CA TYR A 739 -15.08 36.31 -3.92
C TYR A 739 -13.74 37.04 -3.91
N GLU A 740 -12.68 36.37 -3.46
CA GLU A 740 -11.29 36.83 -3.59
C GLU A 740 -10.41 35.65 -4.00
N HIS A 741 -9.44 35.90 -4.89
CA HIS A 741 -8.47 34.91 -5.34
C HIS A 741 -7.16 35.57 -5.77
N GLU A 742 -6.04 34.93 -5.44
CA GLU A 742 -4.69 35.41 -5.76
C GLU A 742 -3.98 34.47 -6.74
N LEU A 743 -3.27 35.07 -7.69
CA LEU A 743 -2.72 34.45 -8.90
C LEU A 743 -1.26 34.84 -9.09
N VAL A 744 -0.50 33.92 -9.69
CA VAL A 744 0.94 34.05 -9.98
C VAL A 744 1.24 33.60 -11.41
N GLY A 745 2.46 33.86 -11.90
CA GLY A 745 2.96 33.35 -13.19
C GLY A 745 2.66 34.21 -14.43
N HIS A 746 1.79 35.23 -14.33
CA HIS A 746 1.37 36.10 -15.44
C HIS A 746 2.21 37.38 -15.60
N GLN A 747 3.46 37.41 -15.12
CA GLN A 747 4.30 38.61 -15.14
C GLN A 747 4.62 39.11 -16.56
N GLY A 748 4.16 40.33 -16.88
CA GLY A 748 4.37 40.98 -18.18
C GLY A 748 3.25 40.76 -19.20
N GLU A 749 2.21 40.01 -18.85
CA GLU A 749 1.12 39.65 -19.76
C GLU A 749 0.00 40.71 -19.79
N THR A 750 -0.77 40.70 -20.88
CA THR A 750 -2.06 41.39 -20.96
C THR A 750 -3.16 40.35 -20.82
N LEU A 751 -4.02 40.52 -19.81
CA LEU A 751 -5.08 39.59 -19.45
C LEU A 751 -6.45 40.24 -19.63
N TRP A 752 -7.49 39.42 -19.73
CA TRP A 752 -8.88 39.85 -19.56
C TRP A 752 -9.52 39.08 -18.41
N ILE A 753 -10.16 39.80 -17.50
CA ILE A 753 -11.15 39.20 -16.59
C ILE A 753 -12.47 39.07 -17.34
N HIS A 754 -13.09 37.89 -17.29
CA HIS A 754 -14.32 37.57 -18.01
C HIS A 754 -15.33 36.93 -17.07
N PHE A 755 -16.33 37.71 -16.64
CA PHE A 755 -17.51 37.23 -15.95
C PHE A 755 -18.48 36.63 -16.97
N GLY A 756 -19.09 35.49 -16.67
CA GLY A 756 -20.12 34.95 -17.54
C GLY A 756 -21.01 33.89 -16.90
N VAL A 757 -22.08 33.61 -17.64
CA VAL A 757 -23.05 32.56 -17.34
C VAL A 757 -23.36 31.79 -18.61
N TYR A 758 -23.42 30.46 -18.47
CA TYR A 758 -23.87 29.53 -19.49
C TYR A 758 -25.18 28.89 -19.07
N ASN A 759 -26.11 28.83 -20.02
CA ASN A 759 -27.38 28.15 -19.92
C ASN A 759 -27.42 27.08 -21.02
N ASP A 760 -27.77 25.84 -20.67
CA ASP A 760 -27.91 24.72 -21.62
C ASP A 760 -29.31 24.62 -22.24
N GLY A 761 -30.30 25.28 -21.64
CA GLY A 761 -31.71 25.21 -22.03
C GLY A 761 -32.51 24.08 -21.38
N GLN A 762 -31.99 23.48 -20.31
CA GLN A 762 -32.71 22.50 -19.48
C GLN A 762 -32.92 23.02 -18.06
N GLY A 763 -34.01 22.59 -17.41
CA GLY A 763 -34.42 23.11 -16.11
C GLY A 763 -34.76 24.62 -16.12
N PRO A 764 -34.84 25.25 -14.94
CA PRO A 764 -34.83 26.69 -14.73
C PRO A 764 -33.59 27.40 -15.31
N ALA A 765 -33.64 28.72 -15.36
CA ALA A 765 -32.55 29.55 -15.90
C ALA A 765 -31.50 29.93 -14.83
N THR A 766 -30.24 29.97 -15.26
CA THR A 766 -29.09 30.44 -14.46
C THR A 766 -28.76 31.90 -14.76
N ALA A 767 -28.37 32.64 -13.73
CA ALA A 767 -27.84 34.00 -13.81
C ALA A 767 -26.85 34.33 -12.66
N MET A 768 -26.17 35.46 -12.79
CA MET A 768 -25.31 36.06 -11.78
C MET A 768 -25.33 37.59 -11.95
N TYR A 769 -25.56 38.31 -10.86
CA TYR A 769 -25.25 39.74 -10.80
C TYR A 769 -23.83 39.90 -10.25
N VAL A 770 -23.08 40.87 -10.75
CA VAL A 770 -21.72 41.19 -10.29
C VAL A 770 -21.64 42.68 -9.98
N ASP A 771 -21.01 43.01 -8.85
CA ASP A 771 -20.84 44.37 -8.34
C ASP A 771 -19.48 44.50 -7.62
N ASP A 772 -19.00 45.74 -7.45
CA ASP A 772 -17.73 46.08 -6.78
C ASP A 772 -16.55 45.17 -7.19
N ALA A 773 -16.34 44.97 -8.49
CA ALA A 773 -15.27 44.15 -9.04
C ALA A 773 -13.92 44.92 -9.09
N ASP A 774 -12.86 44.31 -8.57
CA ASP A 774 -11.52 44.89 -8.49
C ASP A 774 -10.44 43.89 -8.90
N VAL A 775 -9.32 44.41 -9.42
CA VAL A 775 -8.09 43.66 -9.66
C VAL A 775 -6.93 44.50 -9.13
N GLN A 776 -6.30 44.00 -8.09
CA GLN A 776 -5.16 44.59 -7.41
C GLN A 776 -3.87 43.93 -7.90
N LEU A 777 -2.94 44.73 -8.41
CA LEU A 777 -1.62 44.26 -8.83
C LEU A 777 -0.60 44.63 -7.75
N CYS A 778 0.02 43.63 -7.13
CA CYS A 778 0.88 43.80 -5.96
C CYS A 778 2.35 43.64 -6.33
N GLY A 779 3.24 44.40 -5.68
CA GLY A 779 4.69 44.26 -5.87
C GLY A 779 5.52 45.12 -4.92
N SER A 780 6.85 45.06 -5.08
CA SER A 780 7.77 45.99 -4.40
C SER A 780 7.90 47.30 -5.19
N ASP A 781 7.81 48.42 -4.50
CA ASP A 781 7.39 49.70 -5.08
C ASP A 781 8.48 50.48 -5.87
N ASP A 782 8.08 51.65 -6.39
CA ASP A 782 8.82 52.68 -7.15
C ASP A 782 8.90 52.53 -8.69
N ASN A 783 8.58 51.37 -9.28
CA ASN A 783 8.71 51.16 -10.74
C ASN A 783 7.45 50.67 -11.47
N VAL A 784 6.32 50.54 -10.77
CA VAL A 784 5.10 49.91 -11.29
C VAL A 784 4.14 50.93 -11.92
N THR A 785 4.59 51.63 -12.96
CA THR A 785 3.78 52.67 -13.64
C THR A 785 2.77 52.06 -14.63
N PRO A 786 1.46 52.34 -14.51
CA PRO A 786 0.47 51.89 -15.49
C PRO A 786 0.74 52.46 -16.89
N THR A 787 0.94 51.60 -17.89
CA THR A 787 1.02 52.02 -19.28
C THR A 787 -0.40 52.12 -19.84
N ALA A 788 -0.89 53.34 -20.05
CA ALA A 788 -2.25 53.55 -20.54
C ALA A 788 -2.45 52.94 -21.94
N VAL A 789 -3.33 51.95 -22.05
CA VAL A 789 -3.74 51.36 -23.33
C VAL A 789 -4.41 52.44 -24.19
N PRO A 790 -3.95 52.71 -25.43
CA PRO A 790 -4.57 53.72 -26.27
C PRO A 790 -5.99 53.31 -26.67
N SER A 791 -6.99 54.09 -26.26
CA SER A 791 -8.36 53.91 -26.73
C SER A 791 -8.43 54.17 -28.24
N GLN A 792 -8.84 53.16 -29.02
CA GLN A 792 -9.09 53.36 -30.46
C GLN A 792 -10.41 54.12 -30.67
N GLY A 793 -10.33 55.45 -30.52
CA GLY A 793 -11.41 56.36 -30.86
C GLY A 793 -11.73 56.32 -32.35
N GLY A 794 -12.78 55.60 -32.73
CA GLY A 794 -13.28 55.52 -34.10
C GLY A 794 -13.66 56.90 -34.63
N LEU A 795 -12.95 57.39 -35.65
CA LEU A 795 -13.13 58.73 -36.19
C LEU A 795 -14.34 58.81 -37.13
N TRP A 796 -15.52 59.12 -36.58
CA TRP A 796 -16.75 59.26 -37.37
C TRP A 796 -16.80 60.57 -38.17
N LEU A 797 -16.65 60.45 -39.50
CA LEU A 797 -16.92 61.54 -40.45
C LEU A 797 -18.42 61.60 -40.80
N PRO A 798 -19.07 62.78 -40.75
CA PRO A 798 -20.50 62.90 -41.06
C PRO A 798 -20.76 62.92 -42.58
N LEU A 799 -21.74 62.14 -43.03
CA LEU A 799 -22.22 62.15 -44.42
C LEU A 799 -23.74 62.36 -44.44
N LEU A 800 -24.17 63.48 -45.03
CA LEU A 800 -25.56 63.91 -45.15
C LEU A 800 -26.11 63.63 -46.55
N TRP A 801 -27.27 62.95 -46.66
CA TRP A 801 -28.35 63.45 -47.55
C TRP A 801 -29.76 62.88 -47.24
N LYS A 802 -30.74 63.80 -47.23
CA LYS A 802 -32.20 63.64 -47.45
C LYS A 802 -32.56 63.41 -48.94
N GLU A 803 -33.77 63.09 -49.42
CA GLU A 803 -35.06 62.57 -48.88
C GLU A 803 -35.99 62.36 -50.10
N ALA A 804 -36.81 61.29 -50.12
CA ALA A 804 -37.74 61.04 -51.22
C ALA A 804 -39.02 60.29 -50.80
N SER A 805 -39.88 60.96 -50.04
CA SER A 805 -41.36 60.95 -50.12
C SER A 805 -42.16 59.67 -50.49
N SER A 806 -42.97 59.21 -49.51
CA SER A 806 -44.42 58.84 -49.60
C SER A 806 -44.91 57.67 -50.49
N GLY A 807 -45.85 56.84 -49.98
CA GLY A 807 -46.41 55.73 -50.81
C GLY A 807 -47.73 55.00 -50.48
N VAL A 808 -48.30 55.00 -49.26
CA VAL A 808 -49.70 54.56 -48.94
C VAL A 808 -50.10 53.06 -49.10
N SER A 809 -50.88 52.56 -48.12
CA SER A 809 -51.79 51.38 -48.11
C SER A 809 -51.26 49.95 -47.86
N ALA A 810 -52.10 49.20 -47.12
CA ALA A 810 -52.15 47.73 -47.00
C ALA A 810 -52.86 47.12 -48.26
N GLN A 811 -53.08 45.81 -48.43
CA GLN A 811 -53.24 44.70 -47.47
C GLN A 811 -53.00 43.32 -48.15
N GLU A 812 -52.66 42.29 -47.35
CA GLU A 812 -52.74 40.82 -47.61
C GLU A 812 -52.32 40.20 -48.97
N GLY A 813 -51.40 39.21 -48.93
CA GLY A 813 -51.10 38.35 -50.10
C GLY A 813 -49.92 37.39 -49.93
N SER A 814 -50.23 36.13 -49.63
CA SER A 814 -49.34 34.94 -49.51
C SER A 814 -48.01 34.88 -50.29
N ARG A 815 -46.92 34.51 -49.56
CA ARG A 815 -45.81 33.53 -49.83
C ARG A 815 -45.27 33.29 -51.27
N PRO A 816 -43.99 32.88 -51.44
CA PRO A 816 -42.99 32.48 -50.42
C PRO A 816 -41.86 33.52 -50.22
N ARG A 817 -41.00 33.28 -49.22
CA ARG A 817 -39.91 34.18 -48.82
C ARG A 817 -38.57 33.43 -48.81
N GLU A 818 -37.79 33.57 -49.87
CA GLU A 818 -36.34 33.39 -49.75
C GLU A 818 -35.80 34.52 -48.87
N THR A 819 -34.84 34.22 -47.99
CA THR A 819 -34.27 35.19 -47.04
C THR A 819 -32.75 35.13 -47.17
N PRO A 820 -32.07 36.21 -47.60
CA PRO A 820 -30.61 36.21 -47.71
C PRO A 820 -29.95 36.01 -46.33
N THR A 821 -29.08 35.01 -46.23
CA THR A 821 -28.33 34.69 -45.00
C THR A 821 -27.02 35.46 -44.92
N SER A 822 -26.88 36.28 -43.88
CA SER A 822 -25.59 36.74 -43.37
C SER A 822 -25.64 36.71 -41.83
N PRO A 823 -24.97 35.77 -41.16
CA PRO A 823 -24.88 35.75 -39.71
C PRO A 823 -24.13 36.99 -39.21
N VAL A 824 -24.68 37.67 -38.20
CA VAL A 824 -23.90 38.59 -37.37
C VAL A 824 -22.99 37.73 -36.51
N GLY A 825 -21.69 38.03 -36.49
CA GLY A 825 -20.70 37.22 -35.78
C GLY A 825 -20.91 37.26 -34.28
N VAL A 826 -21.31 36.13 -33.69
CA VAL A 826 -21.25 35.90 -32.23
C VAL A 826 -19.79 35.73 -31.83
N SER A 827 -19.43 36.25 -30.65
CA SER A 827 -18.09 36.09 -30.06
C SER A 827 -17.77 34.61 -29.86
N ALA A 828 -16.64 34.13 -30.40
CA ALA A 828 -16.32 32.70 -30.47
C ALA A 828 -16.05 32.04 -29.10
N ILE A 829 -15.65 32.85 -28.12
CA ILE A 829 -15.42 32.44 -26.72
C ILE A 829 -16.75 32.02 -26.08
N ASP A 830 -17.78 32.83 -26.32
CA ASP A 830 -19.17 32.67 -25.87
C ASP A 830 -19.96 31.61 -26.69
N LEU A 831 -19.23 30.68 -27.33
CA LEU A 831 -19.78 29.51 -28.03
C LEU A 831 -19.06 28.19 -27.66
N ALA A 832 -17.92 28.26 -26.97
CA ALA A 832 -17.10 27.09 -26.66
C ALA A 832 -16.42 27.26 -25.28
N LEU A 833 -17.20 27.15 -24.20
CA LEU A 833 -16.62 26.92 -22.88
C LEU A 833 -15.74 25.66 -22.91
N PRO A 834 -14.55 25.67 -22.27
CA PRO A 834 -13.60 24.58 -22.39
C PRO A 834 -14.11 23.38 -21.57
N LYS A 835 -14.56 22.35 -22.31
CA LYS A 835 -15.04 21.07 -21.80
C LYS A 835 -14.14 19.93 -22.27
N ARG A 836 -14.04 18.87 -21.47
CA ARG A 836 -13.39 17.62 -21.89
C ARG A 836 -14.28 16.85 -22.87
N PRO A 837 -13.71 16.05 -23.78
CA PRO A 837 -14.49 15.08 -24.55
C PRO A 837 -15.09 14.00 -23.66
N THR A 838 -16.22 13.43 -24.08
CA THR A 838 -16.75 12.19 -23.50
C THR A 838 -15.82 11.01 -23.75
N GLY A 839 -15.83 10.01 -22.86
CA GLY A 839 -14.91 8.87 -22.93
C GLY A 839 -13.49 9.22 -22.48
N LEU A 840 -12.55 8.30 -22.74
CA LEU A 840 -11.19 8.36 -22.22
C LEU A 840 -10.28 9.23 -23.12
N THR A 841 -9.79 10.34 -22.59
CA THR A 841 -8.92 11.30 -23.29
C THR A 841 -7.65 11.55 -22.47
N ALA A 842 -6.48 11.58 -23.11
CA ALA A 842 -5.23 11.93 -22.42
C ALA A 842 -5.24 13.41 -21.98
N LEU A 843 -4.54 13.73 -20.89
CA LEU A 843 -4.22 15.11 -20.56
C LEU A 843 -2.81 15.44 -21.07
N GLU A 844 -2.72 16.42 -21.97
CA GLU A 844 -1.45 16.96 -22.45
C GLU A 844 -0.73 17.69 -21.30
N LEU A 845 0.40 17.15 -20.87
CA LEU A 845 1.27 17.74 -19.87
C LEU A 845 2.36 18.61 -20.54
N PRO A 846 2.98 19.58 -19.83
CA PRO A 846 4.00 20.44 -20.41
C PRO A 846 5.11 19.68 -21.14
N SER A 847 5.35 20.06 -22.40
CA SER A 847 6.16 19.29 -23.33
C SER A 847 7.64 19.23 -22.94
N GLY A 848 8.21 18.03 -23.00
CA GLY A 848 9.55 17.71 -22.48
C GLY A 848 9.55 16.64 -21.37
N ARG A 849 8.37 16.22 -20.87
CA ARG A 849 8.20 15.13 -19.90
C ARG A 849 7.39 13.95 -20.48
N ASP A 850 7.85 13.36 -21.58
CA ASP A 850 7.30 12.09 -22.12
C ASP A 850 7.45 10.91 -21.13
N GLN A 851 8.32 11.08 -20.13
CA GLN A 851 8.29 10.37 -18.86
C GLN A 851 8.04 11.41 -17.77
N ALA A 852 6.79 11.54 -17.33
CA ALA A 852 6.49 12.21 -16.08
C ALA A 852 6.93 11.29 -14.93
N GLY A 853 7.49 11.89 -13.88
CA GLY A 853 7.86 11.17 -12.67
C GLY A 853 6.65 10.48 -12.03
N GLN A 854 6.90 9.50 -11.15
CA GLN A 854 5.82 8.70 -10.59
C GLN A 854 4.84 9.58 -9.79
N ILE A 855 3.60 9.66 -10.26
CA ILE A 855 2.51 10.33 -9.55
C ILE A 855 2.14 9.48 -8.34
N ARG A 856 2.12 10.08 -7.15
CA ARG A 856 1.78 9.41 -5.88
C ARG A 856 0.43 9.81 -5.30
N ALA A 857 -0.03 11.03 -5.60
CA ALA A 857 -1.31 11.56 -5.14
C ALA A 857 -1.85 12.61 -6.12
N MET A 858 -3.17 12.79 -6.10
CA MET A 858 -3.94 13.70 -6.94
C MET A 858 -5.08 14.31 -6.13
N ALA A 859 -5.36 15.59 -6.34
CA ALA A 859 -6.56 16.25 -5.82
C ALA A 859 -7.09 17.26 -6.85
N LEU A 860 -8.33 17.71 -6.69
CA LEU A 860 -8.96 18.69 -7.57
C LEU A 860 -9.62 19.81 -6.75
N ASP A 861 -9.24 21.06 -7.03
CA ASP A 861 -10.07 22.21 -6.68
C ASP A 861 -11.16 22.32 -7.75
N GLU A 862 -12.39 21.89 -7.45
CA GLU A 862 -13.53 21.99 -8.37
C GLU A 862 -13.90 23.45 -8.67
N ARG A 863 -13.82 24.33 -7.66
CA ARG A 863 -14.27 25.75 -7.71
C ARG A 863 -13.35 26.62 -8.55
N ARG A 864 -12.08 26.23 -8.71
CA ARG A 864 -11.06 26.86 -9.58
C ARG A 864 -10.66 25.97 -10.76
N ARG A 865 -11.21 24.75 -10.86
CA ARG A 865 -10.85 23.70 -11.83
C ARG A 865 -9.33 23.48 -11.95
N ARG A 866 -8.64 23.37 -10.82
CA ARG A 866 -7.19 23.11 -10.75
C ARG A 866 -6.90 21.69 -10.30
N LEU A 867 -6.06 20.97 -11.04
CA LEU A 867 -5.63 19.61 -10.72
C LEU A 867 -4.27 19.66 -10.00
N LEU A 868 -4.25 19.18 -8.77
CA LEU A 868 -3.07 19.10 -7.91
C LEU A 868 -2.46 17.70 -8.05
N LEU A 869 -1.14 17.61 -8.19
CA LEU A 869 -0.40 16.36 -8.38
C LEU A 869 0.85 16.31 -7.48
N SER A 870 1.06 15.17 -6.81
CA SER A 870 2.31 14.81 -6.15
C SER A 870 3.15 14.01 -7.14
N VAL A 871 4.21 14.61 -7.67
CA VAL A 871 5.06 14.06 -8.73
C VAL A 871 6.50 13.99 -8.23
N GLU A 872 7.01 12.78 -8.00
CA GLU A 872 8.28 12.56 -7.30
C GLU A 872 8.30 13.31 -5.96
N ASP A 873 9.11 14.36 -5.78
CA ASP A 873 9.17 15.19 -4.57
C ASP A 873 8.58 16.60 -4.76
N GLN A 874 7.74 16.80 -5.78
CA GLN A 874 7.16 18.09 -6.16
C GLN A 874 5.63 18.09 -6.03
N LEU A 875 5.06 19.16 -5.47
CA LEU A 875 3.67 19.54 -5.72
C LEU A 875 3.63 20.25 -7.09
N MET A 876 2.79 19.80 -8.00
CA MET A 876 2.57 20.41 -9.31
C MET A 876 1.08 20.70 -9.48
N VAL A 877 0.73 21.94 -9.80
CA VAL A 877 -0.67 22.38 -9.95
C VAL A 877 -0.92 22.78 -11.40
N LEU A 878 -1.92 22.16 -12.00
CA LEU A 878 -2.30 22.32 -13.41
C LEU A 878 -3.69 22.92 -13.54
N ASP A 879 -3.95 23.61 -14.64
CA ASP A 879 -5.32 23.82 -15.12
C ASP A 879 -5.93 22.46 -15.51
N ALA A 880 -7.04 22.06 -14.89
CA ALA A 880 -7.61 20.73 -15.07
C ALA A 880 -8.21 20.51 -16.47
N VAL A 881 -8.40 21.56 -17.26
CA VAL A 881 -9.03 21.47 -18.58
C VAL A 881 -8.00 21.29 -19.69
N THR A 882 -6.91 22.06 -19.64
CA THR A 882 -5.85 22.12 -20.66
C THR A 882 -4.57 21.37 -20.28
N GLY A 883 -4.30 21.19 -18.98
CA GLY A 883 -3.04 20.61 -18.49
C GLY A 883 -1.88 21.58 -18.42
N ARG A 884 -2.11 22.87 -18.75
CA ARG A 884 -1.13 23.94 -18.53
C ARG A 884 -0.72 23.95 -17.06
N ALA A 885 0.59 23.90 -16.80
CA ALA A 885 1.09 24.12 -15.44
C ALA A 885 0.85 25.57 -15.01
N ILE A 886 0.32 25.73 -13.80
CA ILE A 886 0.12 27.02 -13.13
C ILE A 886 1.35 27.30 -12.27
N PHE A 887 1.73 26.35 -11.41
CA PHE A 887 2.99 26.38 -10.66
C PHE A 887 3.47 24.97 -10.28
N ALA A 888 4.70 24.89 -9.76
CA ALA A 888 5.22 23.71 -9.06
C ALA A 888 6.10 24.14 -7.88
N HIS A 889 6.02 23.42 -6.76
CA HIS A 889 6.75 23.70 -5.53
C HIS A 889 7.45 22.44 -5.00
N PRO A 890 8.75 22.49 -4.65
CA PRO A 890 9.42 21.36 -4.01
C PRO A 890 8.85 21.05 -2.63
N LEU A 891 8.62 19.77 -2.36
CA LEU A 891 8.23 19.24 -1.05
C LEU A 891 9.43 18.66 -0.28
N GLY A 892 10.43 18.15 -1.01
CA GLY A 892 11.62 17.49 -0.47
C GLY A 892 11.37 16.06 0.03
N SER A 893 10.18 15.51 -0.26
CA SER A 893 9.75 14.13 -0.08
C SER A 893 8.50 13.93 -0.94
N PRO A 894 8.18 12.72 -1.43
CA PRO A 894 6.89 12.46 -2.05
C PRO A 894 5.74 12.69 -1.05
N ALA A 895 4.66 13.35 -1.50
CA ALA A 895 3.41 13.40 -0.75
C ALA A 895 2.54 12.19 -1.07
N MET A 896 1.93 11.59 -0.04
CA MET A 896 1.08 10.39 -0.17
C MET A 896 -0.39 10.70 -0.42
N ALA A 897 -0.84 11.86 0.06
CA ALA A 897 -2.17 12.38 -0.21
C ALA A 897 -2.10 13.91 -0.31
N LEU A 898 -3.04 14.46 -1.07
CA LEU A 898 -3.25 15.89 -1.26
C LEU A 898 -4.70 16.22 -0.95
N ALA A 899 -4.95 17.39 -0.37
CA ALA A 899 -6.30 17.94 -0.21
C ALA A 899 -6.29 19.44 -0.48
N VAL A 900 -7.45 20.00 -0.76
CA VAL A 900 -7.63 21.44 -0.98
C VAL A 900 -8.92 21.89 -0.32
N ASP A 901 -8.85 22.98 0.44
CA ASP A 901 -10.03 23.67 0.97
C ASP A 901 -10.71 24.41 -0.18
N ALA A 902 -11.95 24.05 -0.53
CA ALA A 902 -12.60 24.56 -1.74
C ALA A 902 -12.84 26.08 -1.70
N ASP A 903 -13.16 26.62 -0.52
CA ASP A 903 -13.50 28.03 -0.36
C ASP A 903 -12.27 28.92 -0.52
N SER A 904 -11.21 28.68 0.25
CA SER A 904 -9.96 29.47 0.20
C SER A 904 -9.00 29.06 -0.92
N GLY A 905 -9.06 27.81 -1.38
CA GLY A 905 -8.06 27.21 -2.26
C GLY A 905 -6.77 26.81 -1.55
N THR A 906 -6.76 26.75 -0.21
CA THR A 906 -5.58 26.35 0.59
C THR A 906 -5.27 24.87 0.36
N ILE A 907 -4.03 24.57 -0.02
CA ILE A 907 -3.54 23.25 -0.41
C ILE A 907 -2.80 22.59 0.76
N TYR A 908 -3.07 21.32 0.98
CA TYR A 908 -2.52 20.51 2.05
C TYR A 908 -1.85 19.25 1.49
N ALA A 909 -0.64 18.92 1.96
CA ALA A 909 0.15 17.78 1.47
C ALA A 909 0.84 17.01 2.61
N VAL A 910 0.55 15.72 2.76
CA VAL A 910 1.18 14.86 3.80
C VAL A 910 2.43 14.15 3.28
N LEU A 911 3.53 14.28 4.04
CA LEU A 911 4.84 13.71 3.74
C LEU A 911 5.14 12.56 4.71
N PRO A 912 4.79 11.29 4.37
CA PRO A 912 4.85 10.16 5.30
C PRO A 912 6.27 9.85 5.77
N ASP A 913 7.27 10.01 4.90
CA ASP A 913 8.68 9.71 5.19
C ASP A 913 9.38 10.80 6.01
N ARG A 914 8.70 11.93 6.28
CA ARG A 914 9.17 13.02 7.14
C ARG A 914 8.37 13.22 8.42
N GLY A 915 7.13 12.70 8.50
CA GLY A 915 6.23 12.95 9.62
C GLY A 915 5.59 14.35 9.60
N GLU A 916 5.42 14.91 8.39
CA GLU A 916 5.01 16.31 8.19
C GLU A 916 3.68 16.44 7.43
N LEU A 917 2.92 17.50 7.75
CA LEU A 917 1.89 18.10 6.90
C LEU A 917 2.36 19.48 6.42
N CYS A 918 2.39 19.71 5.12
CA CYS A 918 2.69 21.02 4.52
C CYS A 918 1.40 21.74 4.11
N VAL A 919 1.37 23.06 4.27
CA VAL A 919 0.23 23.93 3.92
C VAL A 919 0.71 25.04 2.99
N PHE A 920 0.02 25.22 1.85
CA PHE A 920 0.28 26.26 0.85
C PHE A 920 -1.02 27.01 0.56
N ALA A 921 -0.96 28.29 0.20
CA ALA A 921 -2.15 28.98 -0.31
C ALA A 921 -2.40 28.65 -1.79
N ALA A 922 -3.51 29.15 -2.34
CA ALA A 922 -3.93 28.91 -3.72
C ALA A 922 -2.93 29.40 -4.79
N ASP A 923 -2.03 30.32 -4.43
CA ASP A 923 -0.93 30.82 -5.25
C ASP A 923 0.31 29.91 -5.24
N GLY A 924 0.39 28.97 -4.29
CA GLY A 924 1.54 28.08 -4.08
C GLY A 924 2.53 28.57 -3.00
N ASP A 925 2.30 29.72 -2.36
CA ASP A 925 3.14 30.19 -1.25
C ASP A 925 2.96 29.29 -0.02
N GLU A 926 4.06 28.71 0.47
CA GLU A 926 4.08 27.88 1.70
C GLU A 926 3.70 28.72 2.93
N ARG A 927 2.57 28.38 3.57
CA ARG A 927 2.02 29.07 4.74
C ARG A 927 2.38 28.39 6.06
N GLY A 928 2.78 27.12 6.04
CA GLY A 928 3.29 26.44 7.22
C GLY A 928 3.62 24.96 7.02
N ARG A 929 4.25 24.38 8.04
CA ARG A 929 4.46 22.94 8.22
C ARG A 929 4.07 22.53 9.64
N ILE A 930 3.52 21.34 9.77
CA ILE A 930 3.17 20.72 11.04
C ILE A 930 3.95 19.41 11.15
N ASP A 931 4.89 19.38 12.10
CA ASP A 931 5.77 18.24 12.38
C ASP A 931 5.20 17.38 13.53
N GLY A 932 5.84 16.23 13.82
CA GLY A 932 5.50 15.40 14.97
C GLY A 932 4.36 14.39 14.75
N LEU A 933 3.98 14.19 13.48
CA LEU A 933 3.19 13.05 13.02
C LEU A 933 4.14 11.85 12.83
N GLY A 934 3.68 10.62 13.04
CA GLY A 934 4.50 9.41 12.90
C GLY A 934 4.73 9.03 11.44
N ARG A 935 3.65 8.67 10.73
CA ARG A 935 3.63 8.43 9.28
C ARG A 935 2.25 8.85 8.74
N PRO A 936 2.04 10.13 8.43
CA PRO A 936 0.77 10.59 7.87
C PRO A 936 0.58 10.08 6.43
N THR A 937 -0.41 9.21 6.22
CA THR A 937 -0.65 8.55 4.91
C THR A 937 -1.82 9.14 4.12
N ASN A 938 -2.79 9.75 4.80
CA ASN A 938 -4.01 10.28 4.17
C ASN A 938 -4.52 11.52 4.94
N LEU A 939 -5.27 12.39 4.26
CA LEU A 939 -5.92 13.56 4.86
C LEU A 939 -7.24 13.93 4.19
N VAL A 940 -8.14 14.57 4.94
CA VAL A 940 -9.33 15.29 4.43
C VAL A 940 -9.46 16.64 5.13
N VAL A 941 -10.06 17.62 4.46
CA VAL A 941 -10.17 19.01 4.97
C VAL A 941 -11.61 19.51 4.94
N GLY A 942 -11.94 20.39 5.88
CA GLY A 942 -13.27 20.99 6.04
C GLY A 942 -13.55 21.35 7.50
N LEU A 943 -14.65 22.08 7.75
CA LEU A 943 -15.02 22.58 9.09
C LEU A 943 -13.92 23.44 9.77
N GLY A 944 -13.08 24.12 8.98
CA GLY A 944 -11.92 24.88 9.49
C GLY A 944 -10.76 24.01 9.98
N ARG A 945 -10.66 22.76 9.51
CA ARG A 945 -9.65 21.80 9.96
C ARG A 945 -9.08 20.94 8.82
N ALA A 946 -7.87 20.43 9.05
CA ALA A 946 -7.32 19.28 8.35
C ALA A 946 -7.31 18.05 9.28
N TYR A 947 -7.91 16.95 8.85
CA TYR A 947 -7.92 15.67 9.55
C TYR A 947 -6.92 14.73 8.89
N VAL A 948 -5.97 14.20 9.66
CA VAL A 948 -4.84 13.42 9.16
C VAL A 948 -4.85 12.01 9.76
N ALA A 949 -4.68 11.00 8.90
CA ALA A 949 -4.46 9.61 9.29
C ALA A 949 -2.96 9.37 9.54
N ASP A 950 -2.55 9.39 10.81
CA ASP A 950 -1.19 9.06 11.23
C ASP A 950 -1.10 7.55 11.47
N SER A 951 -0.77 6.81 10.41
CA SER A 951 -0.78 5.34 10.41
C SER A 951 0.22 4.77 11.40
N ALA A 952 1.46 5.27 11.44
CA ALA A 952 2.47 4.80 12.39
C ALA A 952 2.22 5.28 13.83
N GLY A 953 1.60 6.46 14.01
CA GLY A 953 1.11 6.90 15.31
C GLY A 953 -0.16 6.16 15.80
N HIS A 954 -0.73 5.26 14.99
CA HIS A 954 -2.00 4.57 15.25
C HIS A 954 -3.12 5.53 15.68
N ARG A 955 -3.18 6.73 15.07
CA ARG A 955 -4.08 7.81 15.50
C ARG A 955 -4.60 8.66 14.35
N VAL A 956 -5.74 9.30 14.57
CA VAL A 956 -6.20 10.43 13.75
C VAL A 956 -5.93 11.72 14.50
N VAL A 957 -5.50 12.75 13.77
CA VAL A 957 -5.17 14.09 14.31
C VAL A 957 -6.01 15.14 13.58
N ALA A 958 -6.66 16.03 14.33
CA ALA A 958 -7.36 17.19 13.79
C ALA A 958 -6.52 18.46 14.03
N ILE A 959 -6.22 19.18 12.95
CA ILE A 959 -5.34 20.35 12.91
C ILE A 959 -6.16 21.57 12.48
N ASP A 960 -5.97 22.70 13.15
CA ASP A 960 -6.63 23.98 12.88
C ASP A 960 -6.15 24.63 11.56
N SER A 961 -7.06 25.14 10.73
CA SER A 961 -6.68 25.69 9.41
C SER A 961 -6.10 27.11 9.43
N GLU A 962 -6.25 27.88 10.52
CA GLU A 962 -5.64 29.23 10.63
C GLU A 962 -4.32 29.22 11.41
N SER A 963 -4.30 28.52 12.55
CA SER A 963 -3.17 28.51 13.49
C SER A 963 -2.21 27.34 13.29
N HIS A 964 -2.57 26.35 12.46
CA HIS A 964 -1.84 25.11 12.23
C HIS A 964 -1.57 24.27 13.50
N GLY A 965 -2.29 24.55 14.59
CA GLY A 965 -2.19 23.81 15.85
C GLY A 965 -3.01 22.51 15.85
N ILE A 966 -2.52 21.49 16.55
CA ILE A 966 -3.33 20.28 16.82
C ILE A 966 -4.45 20.65 17.80
N LEU A 967 -5.70 20.45 17.38
CA LEU A 967 -6.91 20.70 18.17
C LEU A 967 -7.32 19.45 18.97
N ALA A 968 -7.22 18.28 18.34
CA ALA A 968 -7.55 16.99 18.93
C ALA A 968 -6.71 15.87 18.32
N GLU A 969 -6.44 14.83 19.09
CA GLU A 969 -5.90 13.56 18.57
C GLU A 969 -6.66 12.38 19.18
N ARG A 970 -6.75 11.29 18.42
CA ARG A 970 -7.45 10.07 18.82
C ARG A 970 -6.64 8.84 18.46
N ALA A 971 -6.09 8.19 19.48
CA ALA A 971 -5.54 6.84 19.36
C ALA A 971 -6.62 5.82 18.98
N LEU A 972 -6.25 4.88 18.11
CA LEU A 972 -7.11 3.87 17.50
C LEU A 972 -6.51 2.46 17.70
N PRO A 973 -7.33 1.38 17.67
CA PRO A 973 -6.83 0.02 17.90
C PRO A 973 -5.90 -0.51 16.79
N ALA A 974 -5.87 0.12 15.62
CA ALA A 974 -5.06 -0.24 14.47
C ALA A 974 -4.85 0.97 13.55
N ALA A 975 -3.87 0.90 12.65
CA ALA A 975 -3.43 2.02 11.83
C ALA A 975 -4.54 2.57 10.90
N PRO A 976 -4.92 3.86 11.00
CA PRO A 976 -5.82 4.48 10.03
C PRO A 976 -5.14 4.64 8.67
N GLN A 977 -5.90 4.51 7.59
CA GLN A 977 -5.39 4.49 6.21
C GLN A 977 -6.28 5.24 5.21
N ALA A 978 -7.61 5.21 5.40
CA ALA A 978 -8.58 5.89 4.55
C ALA A 978 -9.45 6.85 5.38
N LEU A 979 -9.85 7.98 4.81
CA LEU A 979 -10.64 9.02 5.47
C LEU A 979 -11.74 9.55 4.56
N ALA A 980 -12.90 9.88 5.11
CA ALA A 980 -13.93 10.68 4.45
C ALA A 980 -14.64 11.59 5.47
N LEU A 981 -14.88 12.86 5.12
CA LEU A 981 -15.50 13.85 6.00
C LEU A 981 -16.92 14.19 5.53
N ASP A 982 -17.89 14.08 6.43
CA ASP A 982 -19.23 14.65 6.30
C ASP A 982 -19.29 15.99 7.06
N PRO A 983 -19.21 17.13 6.36
CA PRO A 983 -19.31 18.44 7.00
C PRO A 983 -20.76 18.82 7.38
N VAL A 984 -21.78 18.08 6.93
CA VAL A 984 -23.18 18.34 7.26
C VAL A 984 -23.57 17.62 8.55
N ALA A 985 -23.12 16.37 8.71
CA ALA A 985 -23.32 15.59 9.92
C ALA A 985 -22.24 15.80 11.00
N HIS A 986 -21.20 16.60 10.73
CA HIS A 986 -20.01 16.74 11.59
C HIS A 986 -19.33 15.39 11.90
N ARG A 987 -19.14 14.53 10.88
CA ARG A 987 -18.59 13.18 11.04
C ARG A 987 -17.36 12.92 10.20
N LEU A 988 -16.36 12.28 10.79
CA LEU A 988 -15.17 11.77 10.10
C LEU A 988 -15.20 10.24 10.09
N TYR A 989 -15.30 9.65 8.90
CA TYR A 989 -15.18 8.21 8.69
C TYR A 989 -13.72 7.82 8.52
N VAL A 990 -13.30 6.74 9.18
CA VAL A 990 -11.90 6.31 9.26
C VAL A 990 -11.78 4.83 8.96
N GLY A 991 -11.15 4.47 7.85
CA GLY A 991 -10.81 3.09 7.51
C GLY A 991 -9.51 2.65 8.18
N GLN A 992 -9.54 1.52 8.88
CA GLN A 992 -8.39 0.94 9.59
C GLN A 992 -7.79 -0.27 8.86
N MET A 993 -6.48 -0.21 8.63
CA MET A 993 -5.70 -1.35 8.15
C MET A 993 -5.44 -2.34 9.31
N GLY A 994 -5.26 -3.64 9.00
CA GLY A 994 -5.03 -4.68 10.00
C GLY A 994 -6.31 -5.26 10.63
N THR A 995 -7.33 -4.43 10.89
CA THR A 995 -8.63 -4.87 11.47
C THR A 995 -9.78 -4.94 10.47
N GLY A 996 -9.67 -4.33 9.28
CA GLY A 996 -10.78 -4.32 8.31
C GLY A 996 -12.03 -3.57 8.80
N MET A 997 -11.84 -2.55 9.65
CA MET A 997 -12.93 -1.78 10.27
C MET A 997 -13.07 -0.39 9.61
N ILE A 998 -14.31 0.10 9.48
CA ILE A 998 -14.59 1.53 9.36
C ILE A 998 -15.11 2.04 10.70
N LEU A 999 -14.56 3.15 11.18
CA LEU A 999 -15.05 3.90 12.34
C LEU A 999 -15.77 5.16 11.87
N ALA A 1000 -16.82 5.58 12.58
CA ALA A 1000 -17.42 6.90 12.48
C ALA A 1000 -17.07 7.70 13.74
N LEU A 1001 -16.35 8.80 13.55
CA LEU A 1001 -15.95 9.71 14.62
C LEU A 1001 -16.72 11.04 14.53
N ASP A 1002 -17.02 11.64 15.67
CA ASP A 1002 -17.42 13.06 15.77
C ASP A 1002 -16.24 13.95 15.33
N ALA A 1003 -16.49 14.89 14.42
CA ALA A 1003 -15.44 15.69 13.78
C ALA A 1003 -14.89 16.84 14.66
N ASP A 1004 -15.58 17.20 15.75
CA ASP A 1004 -15.14 18.25 16.68
C ASP A 1004 -14.27 17.72 17.83
N THR A 1005 -14.46 16.45 18.21
CA THR A 1005 -13.86 15.84 19.41
C THR A 1005 -13.09 14.54 19.14
N LEU A 1006 -13.23 13.96 17.94
CA LEU A 1006 -12.74 12.62 17.58
C LEU A 1006 -13.26 11.52 18.55
N ALA A 1007 -14.47 11.71 19.11
CA ALA A 1007 -15.19 10.69 19.85
C ALA A 1007 -15.73 9.62 18.88
N LEU A 1008 -15.75 8.35 19.31
CA LEU A 1008 -16.27 7.24 18.48
C LEU A 1008 -17.80 7.20 18.60
N GLU A 1009 -18.51 7.43 17.51
CA GLU A 1009 -19.98 7.36 17.44
C GLU A 1009 -20.47 5.99 16.98
N GLY A 1010 -19.77 5.35 16.05
CA GLY A 1010 -20.16 4.07 15.45
C GLY A 1010 -19.00 3.37 14.76
N GLN A 1011 -19.19 2.09 14.42
CA GLN A 1011 -18.18 1.28 13.73
C GLN A 1011 -18.83 0.14 12.96
N VAL A 1012 -18.21 -0.31 11.87
CA VAL A 1012 -18.63 -1.46 11.07
C VAL A 1012 -17.43 -2.29 10.65
N ALA A 1013 -17.59 -3.61 10.67
CA ALA A 1013 -16.58 -4.55 10.17
C ALA A 1013 -16.85 -4.86 8.70
N LEU A 1014 -15.78 -4.98 7.90
CA LEU A 1014 -15.86 -5.32 6.48
C LEU A 1014 -15.77 -6.84 6.24
N GLU A 1015 -16.21 -7.66 7.22
CA GLU A 1015 -16.40 -9.12 7.14
C GLU A 1015 -15.23 -9.97 6.57
N GLY A 1016 -14.00 -9.44 6.56
CA GLY A 1016 -12.81 -10.11 5.99
C GLY A 1016 -12.58 -9.82 4.50
N LEU A 1017 -13.21 -8.79 3.93
CA LEU A 1017 -13.05 -8.33 2.54
C LEU A 1017 -11.67 -7.70 2.22
N GLY A 1018 -10.71 -7.78 3.15
CA GLY A 1018 -9.44 -7.06 3.11
C GLY A 1018 -9.45 -5.83 4.00
N TYR A 1019 -8.63 -4.84 3.67
CA TYR A 1019 -8.49 -3.59 4.42
C TYR A 1019 -8.98 -2.39 3.60
N PRO A 1020 -9.69 -1.43 4.23
CA PRO A 1020 -10.16 -0.22 3.58
C PRO A 1020 -8.98 0.64 3.13
N ARG A 1021 -8.85 0.82 1.83
CA ARG A 1021 -7.73 1.51 1.17
C ARG A 1021 -8.10 2.94 0.77
N ASP A 1022 -9.35 3.16 0.40
CA ASP A 1022 -9.90 4.47 0.06
C ASP A 1022 -11.42 4.51 0.33
N LEU A 1023 -11.97 5.72 0.53
CA LEU A 1023 -13.36 5.95 0.97
C LEU A 1023 -14.03 7.08 0.18
N ALA A 1024 -15.19 6.80 -0.42
CA ALA A 1024 -16.02 7.81 -1.09
C ALA A 1024 -17.35 7.99 -0.37
N LEU A 1025 -17.68 9.23 0.00
CA LEU A 1025 -18.89 9.58 0.74
C LEU A 1025 -19.91 10.27 -0.19
N ASP A 1026 -21.13 9.75 -0.20
CA ASP A 1026 -22.31 10.41 -0.74
C ASP A 1026 -23.24 10.86 0.40
N VAL A 1027 -23.09 12.14 0.78
CA VAL A 1027 -23.89 12.79 1.83
C VAL A 1027 -25.38 12.87 1.45
N ALA A 1028 -25.72 12.88 0.14
CA ALA A 1028 -27.10 13.05 -0.30
C ALA A 1028 -27.93 11.75 -0.16
N THR A 1029 -27.30 10.59 -0.34
CA THR A 1029 -27.95 9.27 -0.14
C THR A 1029 -27.63 8.63 1.21
N GLY A 1030 -26.69 9.19 1.99
CA GLY A 1030 -26.25 8.63 3.27
C GLY A 1030 -25.41 7.37 3.12
N ARG A 1031 -24.59 7.30 2.06
CA ARG A 1031 -23.80 6.11 1.71
C ARG A 1031 -22.29 6.37 1.73
N LEU A 1032 -21.54 5.36 2.15
CA LEU A 1032 -20.07 5.35 2.13
C LEU A 1032 -19.57 4.13 1.35
N TYR A 1033 -18.83 4.37 0.27
CA TYR A 1033 -18.26 3.33 -0.58
C TYR A 1033 -16.80 3.05 -0.20
N VAL A 1034 -16.40 1.78 -0.22
CA VAL A 1034 -15.10 1.30 0.27
C VAL A 1034 -14.36 0.56 -0.84
N ALA A 1035 -13.16 1.04 -1.18
CA ALA A 1035 -12.17 0.30 -1.95
C ALA A 1035 -11.27 -0.52 -1.01
N HIS A 1036 -10.89 -1.74 -1.41
CA HIS A 1036 -10.30 -2.74 -0.53
C HIS A 1036 -8.96 -3.27 -1.05
N ALA A 1037 -7.89 -3.03 -0.30
CA ALA A 1037 -6.65 -3.79 -0.46
C ALA A 1037 -6.81 -5.19 0.17
N LEU A 1038 -6.12 -6.21 -0.34
CA LEU A 1038 -6.21 -7.61 0.14
C LEU A 1038 -7.55 -8.34 -0.04
N SER A 1039 -8.50 -7.82 -0.81
CA SER A 1039 -9.73 -8.57 -1.09
C SER A 1039 -9.47 -9.97 -1.68
N PRO A 1040 -10.28 -10.98 -1.30
CA PRO A 1040 -10.13 -12.33 -1.83
C PRO A 1040 -10.15 -12.39 -3.37
N LYS A 1041 -9.16 -13.10 -3.92
CA LYS A 1041 -8.88 -13.44 -5.33
C LYS A 1041 -9.21 -12.41 -6.43
N TYR A 1042 -10.47 -12.05 -6.62
CA TYR A 1042 -10.95 -11.20 -7.72
C TYR A 1042 -11.24 -9.75 -7.31
N GLY A 1043 -11.05 -9.37 -6.04
CA GLY A 1043 -11.32 -7.99 -5.58
C GLY A 1043 -12.78 -7.75 -5.20
N ALA A 1044 -13.04 -6.63 -4.51
CA ALA A 1044 -14.38 -6.21 -4.12
C ALA A 1044 -14.52 -4.67 -4.00
N ILE A 1045 -15.76 -4.20 -3.98
CA ILE A 1045 -16.18 -2.88 -3.51
C ILE A 1045 -17.39 -3.06 -2.59
N SER A 1046 -17.44 -2.31 -1.49
CA SER A 1046 -18.60 -2.32 -0.56
C SER A 1046 -19.27 -0.96 -0.47
N ALA A 1047 -20.56 -0.96 -0.11
CA ALA A 1047 -21.31 0.23 0.29
C ALA A 1047 -21.89 0.03 1.70
N ILE A 1048 -21.74 1.07 2.53
CA ILE A 1048 -22.22 1.15 3.91
C ILE A 1048 -23.34 2.17 4.00
N ASP A 1049 -24.38 1.87 4.77
CA ASP A 1049 -25.42 2.84 5.18
C ASP A 1049 -25.00 3.57 6.45
N LEU A 1050 -25.07 4.90 6.43
CA LEU A 1050 -24.57 5.77 7.50
C LEU A 1050 -25.60 6.06 8.60
N ALA A 1051 -26.84 5.59 8.46
CA ALA A 1051 -27.87 5.70 9.49
C ALA A 1051 -27.70 4.67 10.61
N ASP A 1052 -27.22 3.46 10.29
CA ASP A 1052 -26.97 2.37 11.25
C ASP A 1052 -25.56 1.77 11.23
N MET A 1053 -24.68 2.22 10.33
CA MET A 1053 -23.33 1.68 10.13
C MET A 1053 -23.36 0.18 9.79
N SER A 1054 -24.11 -0.20 8.75
CA SER A 1054 -24.16 -1.57 8.23
C SER A 1054 -23.66 -1.65 6.77
N VAL A 1055 -23.04 -2.77 6.40
CA VAL A 1055 -22.70 -3.06 5.00
C VAL A 1055 -23.99 -3.48 4.27
N VAL A 1056 -24.47 -2.63 3.36
CA VAL A 1056 -25.73 -2.84 2.62
C VAL A 1056 -25.53 -3.44 1.23
N ALA A 1057 -24.31 -3.35 0.67
CA ALA A 1057 -23.93 -4.06 -0.54
C ALA A 1057 -22.42 -4.36 -0.55
N THR A 1058 -22.05 -5.48 -1.18
CA THR A 1058 -20.68 -5.78 -1.60
C THR A 1058 -20.73 -6.43 -2.98
N VAL A 1059 -20.07 -5.81 -3.96
CA VAL A 1059 -19.87 -6.39 -5.29
C VAL A 1059 -18.48 -6.97 -5.36
N TRP A 1060 -18.42 -8.25 -5.72
CA TRP A 1060 -17.20 -9.00 -5.92
C TRP A 1060 -16.82 -8.99 -7.39
N GLY A 1061 -15.52 -8.97 -7.69
CA GLY A 1061 -15.03 -9.30 -9.02
C GLY A 1061 -15.27 -10.78 -9.35
N ASP A 1062 -15.28 -11.08 -10.64
CA ASP A 1062 -15.38 -12.44 -11.17
C ASP A 1062 -14.21 -12.76 -12.13
N GLN A 1063 -14.20 -13.95 -12.75
CA GLN A 1063 -13.12 -14.35 -13.68
C GLN A 1063 -13.15 -13.58 -15.01
N GLU A 1064 -14.32 -13.07 -15.42
CA GLU A 1064 -14.50 -12.30 -16.66
C GLU A 1064 -14.29 -10.80 -16.42
N ARG A 1065 -14.57 -10.32 -15.20
CA ARG A 1065 -14.42 -8.94 -14.74
C ARG A 1065 -13.82 -8.92 -13.31
N PRO A 1066 -12.50 -9.08 -13.16
CA PRO A 1066 -11.86 -8.93 -11.86
C PRO A 1066 -11.80 -7.46 -11.44
N LEU A 1067 -12.11 -7.19 -10.17
CA LEU A 1067 -11.89 -5.92 -9.46
C LEU A 1067 -10.57 -5.97 -8.66
N SER A 1068 -9.63 -6.85 -9.04
CA SER A 1068 -8.34 -7.02 -8.37
C SER A 1068 -7.55 -5.71 -8.41
N GLY A 1069 -7.01 -5.29 -7.26
CA GLY A 1069 -6.33 -4.00 -7.11
C GLY A 1069 -7.29 -2.80 -6.98
N ALA A 1070 -8.55 -3.03 -6.59
CA ALA A 1070 -9.52 -1.99 -6.23
C ALA A 1070 -9.02 -1.13 -5.05
N ASP A 1071 -8.38 0.00 -5.32
CA ASP A 1071 -7.61 0.77 -4.33
C ASP A 1071 -7.90 2.27 -4.29
N ALA A 1072 -8.77 2.77 -5.17
CA ALA A 1072 -9.21 4.16 -5.19
C ALA A 1072 -10.69 4.24 -5.58
N VAL A 1073 -11.48 5.04 -4.87
CA VAL A 1073 -12.93 5.17 -5.10
C VAL A 1073 -13.38 6.63 -5.01
N SER A 1074 -14.32 7.02 -5.86
CA SER A 1074 -14.95 8.35 -5.79
C SER A 1074 -16.43 8.26 -6.14
N VAL A 1075 -17.21 9.30 -5.85
CA VAL A 1075 -18.65 9.30 -6.11
C VAL A 1075 -19.16 10.67 -6.59
N ASP A 1076 -20.01 10.60 -7.60
CA ASP A 1076 -20.86 11.68 -8.09
C ASP A 1076 -22.31 11.40 -7.69
N GLY A 1077 -22.67 11.83 -6.48
CA GLY A 1077 -24.04 11.70 -5.96
C GLY A 1077 -25.08 12.51 -6.75
N LYS A 1078 -24.68 13.51 -7.56
CA LYS A 1078 -25.61 14.23 -8.45
C LYS A 1078 -26.02 13.38 -9.65
N ARG A 1079 -25.11 12.53 -10.16
CA ARG A 1079 -25.35 11.64 -11.30
C ARG A 1079 -25.67 10.19 -10.88
N GLY A 1080 -25.58 9.87 -9.60
CA GLY A 1080 -25.78 8.51 -9.09
C GLY A 1080 -24.67 7.54 -9.52
N VAL A 1081 -23.43 8.01 -9.68
CA VAL A 1081 -22.31 7.21 -10.20
C VAL A 1081 -21.21 7.06 -9.14
N ALA A 1082 -20.87 5.82 -8.81
CA ALA A 1082 -19.64 5.49 -8.08
C ALA A 1082 -18.53 5.10 -9.08
N LEU A 1083 -17.34 5.63 -8.92
CA LEU A 1083 -16.17 5.33 -9.74
C LEU A 1083 -15.14 4.54 -8.93
N LEU A 1084 -14.67 3.42 -9.47
CA LEU A 1084 -13.67 2.57 -8.84
C LEU A 1084 -12.45 2.40 -9.76
N GLY A 1085 -11.26 2.67 -9.24
CA GLY A 1085 -9.99 2.35 -9.88
C GLY A 1085 -9.49 0.97 -9.46
N TYR A 1086 -9.14 0.14 -10.43
CA TYR A 1086 -8.63 -1.23 -10.25
C TYR A 1086 -7.46 -1.50 -11.21
N ALA A 1087 -6.86 -2.70 -11.20
CA ALA A 1087 -5.60 -2.96 -11.91
C ALA A 1087 -5.67 -2.80 -13.44
N ASP A 1088 -6.78 -3.21 -14.07
CA ASP A 1088 -6.99 -3.12 -15.53
C ASP A 1088 -7.55 -1.75 -15.98
N GLY A 1089 -7.98 -0.86 -15.07
CA GLY A 1089 -8.61 0.40 -15.45
C GLY A 1089 -9.48 1.11 -14.41
N LEU A 1090 -10.47 1.83 -14.93
CA LEU A 1090 -11.56 2.45 -14.20
C LEU A 1090 -12.88 1.74 -14.56
N VAL A 1091 -13.77 1.60 -13.58
CA VAL A 1091 -15.15 1.18 -13.79
C VAL A 1091 -16.10 2.20 -13.16
N ALA A 1092 -17.16 2.52 -13.88
CA ALA A 1092 -18.28 3.32 -13.40
C ALA A 1092 -19.41 2.37 -13.02
N LEU A 1093 -19.97 2.57 -11.83
CA LEU A 1093 -21.01 1.77 -11.21
C LEU A 1093 -22.21 2.66 -10.90
N ASP A 1094 -23.42 2.12 -10.98
CA ASP A 1094 -24.59 2.75 -10.37
C ASP A 1094 -24.40 2.81 -8.85
N ALA A 1095 -24.52 3.99 -8.25
CA ALA A 1095 -24.29 4.19 -6.82
C ALA A 1095 -25.33 3.47 -5.93
N THR A 1096 -26.51 3.14 -6.48
CA THR A 1096 -27.59 2.45 -5.76
C THR A 1096 -27.42 0.93 -5.80
N SER A 1097 -27.23 0.35 -6.99
CA SER A 1097 -27.15 -1.11 -7.22
C SER A 1097 -25.74 -1.68 -7.29
N LEU A 1098 -24.72 -0.84 -7.51
CA LEU A 1098 -23.33 -1.20 -7.86
C LEU A 1098 -23.21 -2.03 -9.15
N GLU A 1099 -24.19 -1.94 -10.05
CA GLU A 1099 -24.11 -2.54 -11.40
C GLU A 1099 -23.20 -1.70 -12.32
N VAL A 1100 -22.48 -2.37 -13.22
CA VAL A 1100 -21.50 -1.73 -14.11
C VAL A 1100 -22.21 -0.93 -15.22
N LEU A 1101 -21.89 0.36 -15.29
CA LEU A 1101 -22.37 1.30 -16.30
C LEU A 1101 -21.39 1.43 -17.49
N ASP A 1102 -20.10 1.67 -17.21
CA ASP A 1102 -19.06 1.92 -18.22
C ASP A 1102 -17.68 1.49 -17.70
N THR A 1103 -16.71 1.25 -18.60
CA THR A 1103 -15.33 0.85 -18.25
C THR A 1103 -14.30 1.52 -19.16
N ALA A 1104 -13.19 1.98 -18.57
CA ALA A 1104 -12.06 2.57 -19.31
C ALA A 1104 -10.74 1.88 -18.94
N ARG A 1105 -10.03 1.33 -19.92
CA ARG A 1105 -8.72 0.68 -19.71
C ARG A 1105 -7.60 1.72 -19.59
N VAL A 1106 -7.08 1.90 -18.38
CA VAL A 1106 -5.88 2.67 -18.05
C VAL A 1106 -5.06 1.83 -17.08
N LEU A 1107 -3.83 1.45 -17.45
CA LEU A 1107 -2.98 0.65 -16.55
C LEU A 1107 -2.54 1.52 -15.36
N ARG A 1108 -2.94 1.10 -14.16
CA ARG A 1108 -2.71 1.82 -12.91
C ARG A 1108 -1.69 1.10 -12.03
N GLY A 1109 -0.71 1.86 -11.55
CA GLY A 1109 0.05 1.48 -10.37
C GLY A 1109 -0.85 1.56 -9.13
N GLY A 1110 -0.65 0.64 -8.17
CA GLY A 1110 -1.50 0.48 -6.98
C GLY A 1110 -1.37 1.61 -5.94
N TRP A 1111 -1.91 2.79 -6.27
CA TRP A 1111 -1.86 4.01 -5.48
C TRP A 1111 -3.27 4.57 -5.20
N ALA A 1112 -3.66 4.54 -3.92
CA ALA A 1112 -4.81 5.29 -3.42
C ALA A 1112 -4.61 6.79 -3.63
N GLY A 1113 -5.69 7.56 -3.77
CA GLY A 1113 -5.59 9.01 -3.99
C GLY A 1113 -5.01 9.43 -5.35
N ALA A 1114 -4.82 8.51 -6.30
CA ALA A 1114 -4.43 8.82 -7.69
C ALA A 1114 -5.62 8.95 -8.66
N LEU A 1115 -6.82 9.16 -8.11
CA LEU A 1115 -8.11 9.33 -8.78
C LEU A 1115 -8.81 10.56 -8.19
N ALA A 1116 -9.26 11.49 -9.03
CA ALA A 1116 -10.06 12.65 -8.65
C ALA A 1116 -11.28 12.81 -9.58
N ILE A 1117 -12.25 13.65 -9.22
CA ILE A 1117 -13.45 13.89 -10.04
C ILE A 1117 -13.89 15.36 -9.97
N ASP A 1118 -14.20 15.94 -11.13
CA ASP A 1118 -14.94 17.20 -11.30
C ASP A 1118 -16.43 16.87 -11.24
N ARG A 1119 -17.08 17.01 -10.07
CA ARG A 1119 -18.51 16.66 -9.89
C ARG A 1119 -19.45 17.63 -10.61
N LEU A 1120 -18.99 18.81 -11.00
CA LEU A 1120 -19.79 19.73 -11.81
C LEU A 1120 -19.89 19.22 -13.24
N GLU A 1121 -18.79 18.83 -13.89
CA GLU A 1121 -18.81 18.30 -15.25
C GLU A 1121 -18.90 16.76 -15.35
N GLY A 1122 -18.83 16.03 -14.24
CA GLY A 1122 -18.85 14.55 -14.22
C GLY A 1122 -17.58 13.91 -14.81
N THR A 1123 -16.44 14.59 -14.72
CA THR A 1123 -15.18 14.16 -15.33
C THR A 1123 -14.21 13.63 -14.29
N ALA A 1124 -13.83 12.37 -14.39
CA ALA A 1124 -12.77 11.76 -13.60
C ALA A 1124 -11.38 12.11 -14.15
N TYR A 1125 -10.38 12.19 -13.27
CA TYR A 1125 -8.96 12.30 -13.59
C TYR A 1125 -8.20 11.15 -12.94
N VAL A 1126 -7.30 10.50 -13.68
CA VAL A 1126 -6.55 9.32 -13.19
C VAL A 1126 -5.11 9.35 -13.68
N ALA A 1127 -4.18 8.85 -12.86
CA ALA A 1127 -2.79 8.62 -13.25
C ALA A 1127 -2.58 7.19 -13.79
N GLU A 1128 -1.89 7.07 -14.93
CA GLU A 1128 -1.31 5.83 -15.46
C GLU A 1128 0.02 5.53 -14.76
N ASP A 1129 0.44 4.26 -14.70
CA ASP A 1129 1.75 3.79 -14.19
C ASP A 1129 2.97 4.68 -14.56
N LYS A 1130 2.94 5.29 -15.76
CA LYS A 1130 4.04 6.04 -16.36
C LYS A 1130 3.92 7.56 -16.15
N GLY A 1131 3.21 7.98 -15.10
CA GLY A 1131 3.02 9.39 -14.74
C GLY A 1131 2.14 10.20 -15.71
N ARG A 1132 1.53 9.56 -16.71
CA ARG A 1132 0.58 10.20 -17.64
C ARG A 1132 -0.77 10.37 -16.94
N VAL A 1133 -1.37 11.56 -17.06
CA VAL A 1133 -2.73 11.81 -16.57
C VAL A 1133 -3.73 11.60 -17.72
N TRP A 1134 -4.87 11.00 -17.39
CA TRP A 1134 -6.02 10.86 -18.28
C TRP A 1134 -7.25 11.53 -17.65
N SER A 1135 -8.14 12.06 -18.50
CA SER A 1135 -9.50 12.46 -18.13
C SER A 1135 -10.50 11.45 -18.70
N TRP A 1136 -11.47 10.99 -17.91
CA TRP A 1136 -12.56 10.11 -18.36
C TRP A 1136 -13.90 10.67 -17.90
N GLN A 1137 -14.81 10.91 -18.84
CA GLN A 1137 -16.23 11.15 -18.56
C GLN A 1137 -17.00 9.90 -19.01
N PRO A 1138 -17.59 9.12 -18.09
CA PRO A 1138 -18.27 7.86 -18.42
C PRO A 1138 -19.54 8.12 -19.24
N VAL A 1139 -19.87 7.19 -20.14
CA VAL A 1139 -21.07 7.28 -20.96
C VAL A 1139 -22.26 6.65 -20.23
N VAL A 1140 -23.01 7.48 -19.50
CA VAL A 1140 -24.28 7.08 -18.87
C VAL A 1140 -25.45 7.44 -19.80
N SER A 1141 -26.39 6.52 -20.02
CA SER A 1141 -27.59 6.77 -20.83
C SER A 1141 -28.69 7.45 -20.01
N ASP A 1142 -29.18 8.60 -20.47
CA ASP A 1142 -30.23 9.40 -19.79
C ASP A 1142 -31.52 8.62 -19.47
N ASP A 1143 -31.84 7.58 -20.25
CA ASP A 1143 -33.07 6.78 -20.13
C ASP A 1143 -33.04 5.73 -18.99
N GLY A 1144 -31.88 5.46 -18.38
CA GLY A 1144 -31.74 4.46 -17.30
C GLY A 1144 -32.02 3.00 -17.72
N VAL A 1145 -32.06 2.71 -19.03
CA VAL A 1145 -32.36 1.38 -19.58
C VAL A 1145 -31.33 1.03 -20.67
N TRP A 1146 -30.49 0.05 -20.38
CA TRP A 1146 -29.50 -0.51 -21.32
C TRP A 1146 -30.06 -1.72 -22.10
N PRO A 1147 -29.54 -2.01 -23.31
CA PRO A 1147 -30.04 -3.06 -24.22
C PRO A 1147 -29.47 -4.48 -23.97
#